data_AF-A0A800JM44-F1
#
_entry.id   AF-A0A800JM44-F1
#
_cell.length_a   1.000
_cell.length_b   1.000
_cell.length_c   1.000
_cell.angle_alpha   90.00
_cell.angle_beta   90.00
_cell.angle_gamma   90.00
#
_symmetry.space_group_name_H-M   'P 1'
#
loop_
_entity.id
_entity.type
_entity.pdbx_description
1 polymer ?
#
loop_
_entity_poly.entity_id
_entity_poly.type
_entity_poly.pdbx_seq_one_letter_code
_entity_poly.pdbx_strand_id
1 'polypeptide(L)'
;ADFDKDGLTDTEEYNIRIIDPTKSDSDNDGLDDFTEIDDGTNPSNPDTDNDGLNDGAEITAKTDPTDPDTDGDGYMDGIEVANGSDPNDDNSTPSPLMAYYDFEGDQGNTVKDKGSWGNDAEVTRPDQTTLGIEGGAPGGSSPITAAQLNDGLLNVPGIDLTKIISGEGSYTFSAWLKPTDLGGDKFLFGQTVQGIHNGIRNNGYLHQAHWGADTNGATNLNDYLADDLDGWIHAAWTYDGETDTGQIYLDGVIDYEGAKNAPNGSGNLIVGGSNGGGDNFRGLVDEVAIWEDVQSEEFIASLAEGASPFPENNTDDDNDGLPDFWETKNDVDDPEADPDQDGLTNADEYDNKTNPNKADTDEDGLDDGTEVAGKSSPLSKDTDNDGLSDSEEKAAGTDPTKDDTDEDGYSDLKEIEVGSNPLNANSVPPAPSIDEPLFFYDFEGDEGNLVTDKGQRGNNADVTRAEKTELGVIGGAPQGSSPGTAIEFSDGLLNVPDVDMAEIISGEGSYTFSAWLKPSDLSGNKFLFGQTNQGIHNGIRNGGFLHQAHWGADTNGATNLNGYLEADEDGWIHAAWTYDGETDTGKIYLDGSLDWEGNKRAPNGSGNLIIGGRSGGGDGYYGLADDIAMWDMVLEPEAIEELALGGSPIGANLPFQITSITYDLQSGEIELTWDSKPGRTYLLLYNTSFENWDADIDDGIESGGESTTYRFENPEGPEAKALFFKVIEN
;
A
#
# COMPACT_ATOMS: atom_id res chain seq x y z
N ALA A 1 -7.38 -54.79 60.23
CA ALA A 1 -8.66 -55.35 59.79
C ALA A 1 -8.72 -55.00 58.32
N ASP A 2 -9.89 -54.88 57.72
CA ASP A 2 -10.11 -54.17 56.48
C ASP A 2 -11.39 -53.37 56.80
N PHE A 3 -11.26 -52.05 56.95
CA PHE A 3 -12.27 -51.23 57.62
C PHE A 3 -13.36 -50.75 56.65
N ASP A 4 -12.97 -50.34 55.46
CA ASP A 4 -13.77 -49.82 54.35
C ASP A 4 -14.12 -50.88 53.29
N LYS A 5 -13.39 -52.01 53.24
CA LYS A 5 -13.71 -53.21 52.44
C LYS A 5 -13.44 -53.06 50.94
N ASP A 6 -12.38 -52.36 50.60
CA ASP A 6 -11.82 -52.32 49.25
C ASP A 6 -11.01 -53.60 48.91
N GLY A 7 -10.47 -54.29 49.92
CA GLY A 7 -9.62 -55.48 49.75
C GLY A 7 -8.20 -55.33 50.29
N LEU A 8 -7.81 -54.13 50.75
CA LEU A 8 -6.59 -53.87 51.49
C LEU A 8 -6.83 -53.99 53.00
N THR A 9 -5.81 -54.36 53.77
CA THR A 9 -5.90 -54.34 55.23
C THR A 9 -5.45 -52.99 55.80
N ASP A 10 -6.01 -52.54 56.93
CA ASP A 10 -5.58 -51.27 57.58
C ASP A 10 -4.07 -51.23 57.89
N THR A 11 -3.38 -52.38 57.90
CA THR A 11 -1.91 -52.43 58.04
C THR A 11 -1.17 -52.23 56.73
N GLU A 12 -1.70 -52.74 55.61
CA GLU A 12 -1.18 -52.48 54.26
C GLU A 12 -1.30 -51.00 53.93
N GLU A 13 -2.48 -50.42 54.15
CA GLU A 13 -2.78 -49.01 53.90
C GLU A 13 -1.93 -48.07 54.78
N TYR A 14 -1.82 -48.38 56.08
CA TYR A 14 -0.95 -47.64 56.99
C TYR A 14 0.54 -47.69 56.59
N ASN A 15 0.99 -48.76 55.93
CA ASN A 15 2.37 -48.86 55.46
C ASN A 15 2.61 -48.06 54.18
N ILE A 16 1.59 -47.90 53.34
CA ILE A 16 1.61 -47.10 52.10
C ILE A 16 1.58 -45.59 52.41
N ARG A 17 0.95 -45.17 53.52
CA ARG A 17 0.97 -43.81 54.12
C ARG A 17 0.34 -42.69 53.30
N ILE A 18 -0.15 -42.97 52.10
CA ILE A 18 -0.78 -41.99 51.21
C ILE A 18 -2.28 -42.24 51.03
N ILE A 19 -2.79 -43.39 51.49
CA ILE A 19 -4.20 -43.82 51.38
C ILE A 19 -4.91 -43.80 52.75
N ASP A 20 -6.21 -43.45 52.76
CA ASP A 20 -7.05 -43.28 53.96
C ASP A 20 -7.78 -44.58 54.30
N PRO A 21 -7.39 -45.31 55.37
CA PRO A 21 -7.96 -46.62 55.73
C PRO A 21 -9.37 -46.58 56.31
N THR A 22 -10.10 -45.51 55.99
CA THR A 22 -11.52 -45.35 56.30
C THR A 22 -12.37 -45.11 55.06
N LYS A 23 -11.76 -45.05 53.88
CA LYS A 23 -12.40 -44.83 52.60
C LYS A 23 -11.91 -45.91 51.65
N SER A 24 -12.86 -46.57 50.98
CA SER A 24 -12.52 -47.54 49.93
C SER A 24 -11.96 -46.90 48.67
N ASP A 25 -12.17 -45.59 48.50
CA ASP A 25 -11.76 -44.77 47.36
C ASP A 25 -11.25 -43.45 47.96
N SER A 26 -9.93 -43.36 48.04
CA SER A 26 -9.23 -42.36 48.84
C SER A 26 -9.32 -40.96 48.22
N ASP A 27 -9.18 -40.84 46.89
CA ASP A 27 -9.21 -39.58 46.15
C ASP A 27 -10.55 -39.25 45.46
N ASN A 28 -11.50 -40.20 45.45
CA ASN A 28 -12.90 -40.07 45.05
C ASN A 28 -13.09 -39.93 43.53
N ASP A 29 -12.29 -40.65 42.76
CA ASP A 29 -12.32 -40.63 41.30
C ASP A 29 -13.27 -41.69 40.69
N GLY A 30 -13.66 -42.70 41.49
CA GLY A 30 -14.55 -43.78 41.11
C GLY A 30 -13.92 -45.18 41.10
N LEU A 31 -12.62 -45.31 41.34
CA LEU A 31 -11.91 -46.58 41.58
C LEU A 31 -11.63 -46.78 43.08
N ASP A 32 -11.50 -48.05 43.50
CA ASP A 32 -11.15 -48.35 44.90
C ASP A 32 -9.63 -48.55 45.04
N ASP A 33 -9.08 -48.25 46.22
CA ASP A 33 -7.62 -48.19 46.42
C ASP A 33 -6.94 -49.54 46.12
N PHE A 34 -7.66 -50.66 46.30
CA PHE A 34 -7.18 -51.97 45.91
C PHE A 34 -7.04 -52.11 44.38
N THR A 35 -8.08 -51.70 43.64
CA THR A 35 -8.12 -51.74 42.17
C THR A 35 -7.03 -50.86 41.58
N GLU A 36 -6.87 -49.65 42.09
CA GLU A 36 -5.84 -48.72 41.62
C GLU A 36 -4.42 -49.29 41.80
N ILE A 37 -4.13 -49.93 42.95
CA ILE A 37 -2.84 -50.61 43.15
C ILE A 37 -2.64 -51.80 42.21
N ASP A 38 -3.70 -52.54 41.88
CA ASP A 38 -3.63 -53.70 40.96
C ASP A 38 -3.44 -53.25 39.50
N ASP A 39 -4.11 -52.17 39.10
CA ASP A 39 -4.07 -51.58 37.76
C ASP A 39 -2.84 -50.66 37.56
N GLY A 40 -2.17 -50.28 38.65
CA GLY A 40 -0.89 -49.54 38.61
C GLY A 40 -1.05 -48.02 38.71
N THR A 41 -2.25 -47.55 39.00
CA THR A 41 -2.59 -46.15 39.23
C THR A 41 -2.29 -45.71 40.67
N ASN A 42 -2.50 -44.43 40.98
CA ASN A 42 -2.16 -43.83 42.27
C ASN A 42 -3.42 -43.53 43.10
N PRO A 43 -3.71 -44.29 44.18
CA PRO A 43 -4.93 -44.13 45.00
C PRO A 43 -5.05 -42.86 45.85
N SER A 44 -4.23 -41.86 45.56
CA SER A 44 -4.31 -40.54 46.19
C SER A 44 -4.25 -39.41 45.17
N ASN A 45 -4.28 -39.76 43.88
CA ASN A 45 -4.25 -38.86 42.76
C ASN A 45 -5.32 -39.31 41.75
N PRO A 46 -6.44 -38.58 41.64
CA PRO A 46 -7.61 -39.00 40.88
C PRO A 46 -7.41 -38.90 39.36
N ASP A 47 -6.17 -38.79 38.86
CA ASP A 47 -5.80 -38.61 37.45
C ASP A 47 -4.30 -38.89 37.38
N THR A 48 -3.95 -40.16 37.21
CA THR A 48 -2.62 -40.70 37.45
C THR A 48 -1.58 -40.16 36.47
N ASP A 49 -1.92 -40.04 35.19
CA ASP A 49 -1.03 -39.55 34.14
C ASP A 49 -1.20 -38.05 33.83
N ASN A 50 -2.23 -37.40 34.38
CA ASN A 50 -2.49 -35.96 34.33
C ASN A 50 -2.93 -35.48 32.93
N ASP A 51 -3.72 -36.28 32.24
CA ASP A 51 -4.26 -35.99 30.91
C ASP A 51 -5.62 -35.24 30.99
N GLY A 52 -6.23 -35.19 32.18
CA GLY A 52 -7.50 -34.52 32.47
C GLY A 52 -8.71 -35.45 32.52
N LEU A 53 -8.56 -36.74 32.24
CA LEU A 53 -9.53 -37.81 32.48
C LEU A 53 -9.14 -38.52 33.78
N ASN A 54 -10.11 -38.74 34.68
CA ASN A 54 -9.78 -39.45 35.91
C ASN A 54 -9.72 -40.97 35.69
N ASP A 55 -8.86 -41.66 36.43
CA ASP A 55 -8.63 -43.12 36.28
C ASP A 55 -9.95 -43.92 36.23
N GLY A 56 -10.92 -43.55 37.08
CA GLY A 56 -12.26 -44.13 37.05
C GLY A 56 -13.09 -43.89 35.77
N ALA A 57 -13.01 -42.71 35.15
CA ALA A 57 -13.63 -42.45 33.85
C ALA A 57 -12.87 -43.13 32.72
N GLU A 58 -11.56 -43.26 32.81
CA GLU A 58 -10.73 -43.94 31.82
C GLU A 58 -11.12 -45.41 31.68
N ILE A 59 -11.40 -46.11 32.78
CA ILE A 59 -11.98 -47.48 32.73
C ILE A 59 -13.31 -47.52 31.95
N THR A 60 -14.09 -46.43 31.99
CA THR A 60 -15.35 -46.32 31.24
C THR A 60 -15.11 -46.00 29.76
N ALA A 61 -14.16 -45.11 29.46
CA ALA A 61 -13.70 -44.76 28.12
C ALA A 61 -12.92 -45.91 27.44
N LYS A 62 -12.40 -46.84 28.26
CA LYS A 62 -11.51 -47.95 27.90
C LYS A 62 -10.09 -47.53 27.49
N THR A 63 -9.64 -46.41 28.02
CA THR A 63 -8.27 -45.90 27.90
C THR A 63 -7.35 -46.53 28.96
N ASP A 64 -6.04 -46.33 28.85
CA ASP A 64 -5.04 -46.80 29.82
C ASP A 64 -4.75 -45.68 30.85
N PRO A 65 -5.16 -45.83 32.13
CA PRO A 65 -5.01 -44.79 33.17
C PRO A 65 -3.59 -44.40 33.58
N THR A 66 -2.60 -44.86 32.83
CA THR A 66 -1.19 -44.56 33.03
C THR A 66 -0.50 -44.07 31.77
N ASP A 67 -1.25 -43.94 30.68
CA ASP A 67 -0.80 -43.47 29.37
C ASP A 67 -1.72 -42.33 28.91
N PRO A 68 -1.25 -41.06 28.95
CA PRO A 68 -2.11 -39.90 28.75
C PRO A 68 -2.63 -39.72 27.31
N ASP A 69 -2.35 -40.66 26.41
CA ASP A 69 -2.66 -40.68 24.97
C ASP A 69 -2.68 -42.15 24.54
N THR A 70 -3.84 -42.81 24.69
CA THR A 70 -3.97 -44.27 24.58
C THR A 70 -3.73 -44.80 23.17
N ASP A 71 -4.16 -44.08 22.14
CA ASP A 71 -4.01 -44.51 20.74
C ASP A 71 -2.78 -43.91 20.04
N GLY A 72 -2.13 -42.93 20.67
CA GLY A 72 -0.85 -42.37 20.27
C GLY A 72 -0.94 -41.40 19.10
N ASP A 73 -2.10 -40.77 18.89
CA ASP A 73 -2.33 -39.79 17.83
C ASP A 73 -1.83 -38.37 18.19
N GLY A 74 -1.51 -38.14 19.48
CA GLY A 74 -0.97 -36.90 20.00
C GLY A 74 -2.00 -35.94 20.60
N TYR A 75 -3.27 -36.34 20.72
CA TYR A 75 -4.26 -35.76 21.62
C TYR A 75 -4.35 -36.58 22.92
N MET A 76 -4.65 -35.89 24.02
CA MET A 76 -4.79 -36.57 25.32
C MET A 76 -6.20 -37.14 25.45
N ASP A 77 -6.36 -38.31 26.07
CA ASP A 77 -7.66 -39.00 26.16
C ASP A 77 -8.73 -38.11 26.81
N GLY A 78 -8.35 -37.35 27.84
CA GLY A 78 -9.20 -36.35 28.49
C GLY A 78 -9.68 -35.23 27.57
N ILE A 79 -8.84 -34.76 26.64
CA ILE A 79 -9.21 -33.75 25.64
C ILE A 79 -10.21 -34.33 24.65
N GLU A 80 -9.97 -35.55 24.19
CA GLU A 80 -10.80 -36.23 23.21
C GLU A 80 -12.19 -36.52 23.75
N VAL A 81 -12.28 -37.09 24.95
CA VAL A 81 -13.57 -37.34 25.62
C VAL A 81 -14.33 -36.04 25.86
N ALA A 82 -13.64 -34.96 26.22
CA ALA A 82 -14.26 -33.65 26.43
C ALA A 82 -14.82 -33.05 25.13
N ASN A 83 -14.15 -33.29 24.00
CA ASN A 83 -14.53 -32.77 22.67
C ASN A 83 -15.35 -33.76 21.82
N GLY A 84 -15.61 -34.96 22.34
CA GLY A 84 -16.49 -35.95 21.72
C GLY A 84 -15.85 -36.83 20.65
N SER A 85 -14.52 -36.90 20.60
CA SER A 85 -13.77 -37.87 19.78
C SER A 85 -13.53 -39.19 20.55
N ASP A 86 -13.13 -40.26 19.86
CA ASP A 86 -12.90 -41.60 20.42
C ASP A 86 -11.40 -41.80 20.73
N PRO A 87 -10.98 -41.81 22.01
CA PRO A 87 -9.55 -41.88 22.43
C PRO A 87 -8.91 -43.27 22.25
N ASN A 88 -9.46 -44.07 21.35
CA ASN A 88 -9.00 -45.42 21.04
C ASN A 88 -8.90 -45.65 19.52
N ASP A 89 -9.08 -44.61 18.72
CA ASP A 89 -9.05 -44.62 17.26
C ASP A 89 -8.23 -43.43 16.78
N ASP A 90 -6.99 -43.69 16.36
CA ASP A 90 -6.02 -42.72 15.85
C ASP A 90 -6.48 -41.90 14.63
N ASN A 91 -7.67 -42.15 14.09
CA ASN A 91 -8.30 -41.37 13.01
C ASN A 91 -9.51 -40.54 13.50
N SER A 92 -9.84 -40.60 14.78
CA SER A 92 -10.91 -39.87 15.42
C SER A 92 -10.33 -38.76 16.29
N THR A 93 -9.86 -37.68 15.67
CA THR A 93 -9.33 -36.53 16.41
C THR A 93 -10.43 -35.55 16.82
N PRO A 94 -10.20 -34.69 17.82
CA PRO A 94 -11.02 -33.51 18.08
C PRO A 94 -11.18 -32.62 16.85
N SER A 95 -12.21 -31.76 16.85
CA SER A 95 -12.38 -30.76 15.80
C SER A 95 -11.18 -29.80 15.79
N PRO A 96 -10.55 -29.54 14.62
CA PRO A 96 -9.43 -28.61 14.54
C PRO A 96 -9.85 -27.15 14.78
N LEU A 97 -11.16 -26.83 14.73
CA LEU A 97 -11.70 -25.51 15.06
C LEU A 97 -11.63 -25.30 16.58
N MET A 98 -10.54 -24.70 17.05
CA MET A 98 -10.27 -24.47 18.48
C MET A 98 -11.17 -23.40 19.10
N ALA A 99 -11.60 -22.40 18.33
CA ALA A 99 -12.55 -21.39 18.81
C ALA A 99 -13.26 -20.69 17.65
N TYR A 100 -14.53 -20.33 17.87
CA TYR A 100 -15.32 -19.49 16.98
C TYR A 100 -16.12 -18.45 17.76
N TYR A 101 -15.96 -17.18 17.40
CA TYR A 101 -16.66 -16.04 17.97
C TYR A 101 -17.45 -15.28 16.89
N ASP A 102 -18.74 -15.56 16.81
CA ASP A 102 -19.72 -14.86 15.95
C ASP A 102 -20.20 -13.52 16.53
N PHE A 103 -19.85 -13.22 17.79
CA PHE A 103 -20.31 -12.07 18.56
C PHE A 103 -21.84 -11.91 18.70
N GLU A 104 -22.61 -12.94 18.35
CA GLU A 104 -24.06 -12.90 18.31
C GLU A 104 -24.66 -12.99 19.71
N GLY A 105 -25.34 -11.91 20.09
CA GLY A 105 -25.97 -11.78 21.41
C GLY A 105 -24.98 -11.66 22.57
N ASP A 106 -23.69 -11.51 22.29
CA ASP A 106 -22.65 -11.36 23.31
C ASP A 106 -22.66 -9.96 23.92
N GLN A 107 -22.46 -9.88 25.24
CA GLN A 107 -22.53 -8.66 26.03
C GLN A 107 -21.62 -8.74 27.26
N GLY A 108 -21.15 -7.59 27.74
CA GLY A 108 -20.32 -7.51 28.94
C GLY A 108 -18.86 -7.82 28.65
N ASN A 109 -18.24 -8.70 29.46
CA ASN A 109 -16.78 -8.91 29.46
C ASN A 109 -16.37 -10.34 29.06
N THR A 110 -17.28 -11.11 28.49
CA THR A 110 -17.00 -12.48 28.03
C THR A 110 -17.64 -12.66 26.67
N VAL A 111 -16.87 -13.20 25.73
CA VAL A 111 -17.32 -13.61 24.39
C VAL A 111 -17.36 -15.12 24.39
N LYS A 112 -18.47 -15.70 23.94
CA LYS A 112 -18.69 -17.14 24.03
C LYS A 112 -18.10 -17.85 22.82
N ASP A 113 -17.27 -18.85 23.08
CA ASP A 113 -16.87 -19.79 22.05
C ASP A 113 -18.09 -20.62 21.62
N LYS A 114 -18.36 -20.67 20.32
CA LYS A 114 -19.43 -21.48 19.75
C LYS A 114 -18.96 -22.88 19.34
N GLY A 115 -17.65 -23.11 19.32
CA GLY A 115 -17.03 -24.40 19.05
C GLY A 115 -17.20 -25.40 20.21
N SER A 116 -16.68 -26.62 20.01
CA SER A 116 -16.76 -27.71 20.98
C SER A 116 -15.81 -27.53 22.18
N TRP A 117 -14.73 -26.77 22.00
CA TRP A 117 -13.66 -26.61 22.99
C TRP A 117 -14.03 -25.72 24.18
N GLY A 118 -14.98 -24.80 24.00
CA GLY A 118 -15.43 -23.91 25.08
C GLY A 118 -14.38 -22.87 25.47
N ASN A 119 -13.54 -22.47 24.53
CA ASN A 119 -12.44 -21.52 24.71
C ASN A 119 -12.95 -20.06 24.81
N ASP A 120 -13.85 -19.77 25.76
CA ASP A 120 -14.40 -18.43 25.96
C ASP A 120 -13.32 -17.33 26.07
N ALA A 121 -13.51 -16.21 25.36
CA ALA A 121 -12.60 -15.08 25.43
C ALA A 121 -13.00 -14.08 26.53
N GLU A 122 -12.00 -13.55 27.24
CA GLU A 122 -12.17 -12.50 28.24
C GLU A 122 -11.88 -11.11 27.66
N VAL A 123 -12.81 -10.17 27.81
CA VAL A 123 -12.57 -8.75 27.47
C VAL A 123 -11.68 -8.12 28.55
N THR A 124 -10.40 -7.94 28.22
CA THR A 124 -9.41 -7.38 29.18
C THR A 124 -9.32 -5.86 29.15
N ARG A 125 -9.89 -5.22 28.12
CA ARG A 125 -9.97 -3.75 27.96
C ARG A 125 -11.42 -3.28 27.72
N PRO A 126 -12.30 -3.39 28.73
CA PRO A 126 -13.73 -3.09 28.56
C PRO A 126 -14.02 -1.62 28.21
N ASP A 127 -13.13 -0.69 28.53
CA ASP A 127 -13.28 0.72 28.11
C ASP A 127 -12.98 0.96 26.61
N GLN A 128 -12.41 -0.04 25.93
CA GLN A 128 -11.96 0.00 24.54
C GLN A 128 -12.59 -1.09 23.67
N THR A 129 -13.50 -1.89 24.24
CA THR A 129 -14.20 -2.99 23.57
C THR A 129 -15.69 -2.84 23.83
N THR A 130 -16.50 -2.86 22.78
CA THR A 130 -17.96 -2.89 22.87
C THR A 130 -18.48 -4.11 22.10
N LEU A 131 -19.27 -4.95 22.74
CA LEU A 131 -19.88 -6.15 22.14
C LEU A 131 -21.33 -5.91 21.75
N GLY A 132 -21.81 -6.64 20.75
CA GLY A 132 -23.20 -6.60 20.28
C GLY A 132 -23.55 -5.29 19.57
N ILE A 133 -22.63 -4.75 18.78
CA ILE A 133 -22.90 -3.60 17.91
C ILE A 133 -23.72 -4.09 16.72
N GLU A 134 -24.92 -3.55 16.51
CA GLU A 134 -25.75 -3.86 15.33
C GLU A 134 -25.02 -3.49 14.04
N GLY A 135 -25.13 -4.37 13.04
CA GLY A 135 -24.42 -4.24 11.76
C GLY A 135 -23.12 -5.02 11.74
N GLY A 136 -23.24 -6.34 11.95
CA GLY A 136 -22.15 -7.29 11.72
C GLY A 136 -21.78 -7.39 10.24
N ALA A 137 -20.84 -8.27 9.92
CA ALA A 137 -20.35 -8.46 8.56
C ALA A 137 -21.51 -8.95 7.66
N PRO A 138 -21.99 -8.17 6.67
CA PRO A 138 -23.12 -8.58 5.83
C PRO A 138 -22.82 -9.84 5.02
N GLY A 139 -21.55 -9.99 4.64
CA GLY A 139 -21.00 -11.17 3.98
C GLY A 139 -20.89 -12.40 4.88
N GLY A 140 -20.75 -12.23 6.21
CA GLY A 140 -20.53 -13.32 7.16
C GLY A 140 -21.71 -14.27 7.37
N SER A 141 -21.47 -15.36 8.11
CA SER A 141 -22.49 -16.38 8.40
C SER A 141 -23.49 -15.90 9.47
N SER A 142 -23.09 -14.95 10.33
CA SER A 142 -23.91 -14.29 11.35
C SER A 142 -23.79 -12.76 11.25
N PRO A 143 -24.65 -12.08 10.47
CA PRO A 143 -24.47 -10.66 10.14
C PRO A 143 -25.13 -9.67 11.13
N ILE A 144 -25.68 -10.12 12.26
CA ILE A 144 -26.57 -9.27 13.07
C ILE A 144 -25.76 -8.33 13.96
N THR A 145 -24.76 -8.85 14.68
CA THR A 145 -23.92 -8.03 15.57
C THR A 145 -22.45 -8.38 15.57
N ALA A 146 -21.60 -7.35 15.63
CA ALA A 146 -20.15 -7.48 15.72
C ALA A 146 -19.55 -6.96 17.05
N ALA A 147 -18.25 -7.18 17.24
CA ALA A 147 -17.45 -6.52 18.28
C ALA A 147 -16.75 -5.27 17.74
N GLN A 148 -16.90 -4.14 18.42
CA GLN A 148 -16.09 -2.95 18.16
C GLN A 148 -14.84 -2.93 19.05
N LEU A 149 -13.68 -2.83 18.43
CA LEU A 149 -12.38 -2.69 19.08
C LEU A 149 -11.81 -1.31 18.79
N ASN A 150 -11.42 -0.58 19.84
CA ASN A 150 -10.73 0.72 19.76
C ASN A 150 -9.41 0.63 20.53
N ASP A 151 -8.49 -0.19 20.02
CA ASP A 151 -7.38 -0.81 20.78
C ASP A 151 -7.87 -1.77 21.88
N GLY A 152 -9.07 -2.33 21.69
CA GLY A 152 -9.68 -3.35 22.53
C GLY A 152 -8.87 -4.65 22.54
N LEU A 153 -9.13 -5.52 23.52
CA LEU A 153 -8.38 -6.78 23.62
C LEU A 153 -9.21 -7.90 24.25
N LEU A 154 -9.34 -8.99 23.51
CA LEU A 154 -9.88 -10.26 23.97
C LEU A 154 -8.71 -11.20 24.28
N ASN A 155 -8.68 -11.76 25.48
CA ASN A 155 -7.70 -12.76 25.90
C ASN A 155 -8.33 -14.15 25.85
N VAL A 156 -7.68 -15.09 25.18
CA VAL A 156 -8.17 -16.46 24.97
C VAL A 156 -7.22 -17.44 25.67
N PRO A 157 -7.36 -17.66 26.99
CA PRO A 157 -6.41 -18.46 27.76
C PRO A 157 -6.53 -19.98 27.53
N GLY A 158 -7.63 -20.44 26.91
CA GLY A 158 -7.90 -21.86 26.73
C GLY A 158 -7.21 -22.50 25.51
N ILE A 159 -6.70 -21.70 24.58
CA ILE A 159 -6.01 -22.20 23.39
C ILE A 159 -4.53 -22.45 23.70
N ASP A 160 -4.08 -23.69 23.53
CA ASP A 160 -2.67 -24.07 23.65
C ASP A 160 -1.92 -23.84 22.34
N LEU A 161 -1.04 -22.84 22.31
CA LEU A 161 -0.21 -22.52 21.15
C LEU A 161 1.15 -23.24 21.17
N THR A 162 1.40 -24.17 22.09
CA THR A 162 2.74 -24.74 22.30
C THR A 162 3.30 -25.43 21.05
N LYS A 163 2.49 -26.24 20.35
CA LYS A 163 2.92 -26.91 19.09
C LYS A 163 3.20 -25.89 17.98
N ILE A 164 2.36 -24.86 17.85
CA ILE A 164 2.55 -23.78 16.87
C ILE A 164 3.86 -23.01 17.14
N ILE A 165 4.12 -22.69 18.41
CA ILE A 165 5.33 -21.94 18.82
C ILE A 165 6.60 -22.79 18.74
N SER A 166 6.52 -24.11 18.90
CA SER A 166 7.68 -24.99 18.69
C SER A 166 8.02 -25.17 17.20
N GLY A 167 7.15 -24.72 16.29
CA GLY A 167 7.26 -24.96 14.84
C GLY A 167 6.84 -26.39 14.45
N GLU A 168 6.17 -27.11 15.35
CA GLU A 168 5.67 -28.46 15.10
C GLU A 168 4.18 -28.46 14.71
N GLY A 169 3.50 -27.33 14.87
CA GLY A 169 2.08 -27.13 14.58
C GLY A 169 1.83 -26.04 13.56
N SER A 170 0.62 -26.05 13.03
CA SER A 170 0.13 -25.13 12.01
C SER A 170 -1.00 -24.27 12.57
N TYR A 171 -1.43 -23.25 11.83
CA TYR A 171 -2.66 -22.53 12.19
C TYR A 171 -3.36 -21.95 10.97
N THR A 172 -4.67 -21.73 11.13
CA THR A 172 -5.46 -20.80 10.31
C THR A 172 -6.21 -19.88 11.25
N PHE A 173 -6.02 -18.56 11.11
CA PHE A 173 -6.82 -17.55 11.81
C PHE A 173 -7.60 -16.75 10.78
N SER A 174 -8.92 -16.65 10.95
CA SER A 174 -9.81 -15.88 10.08
C SER A 174 -10.66 -14.90 10.89
N ALA A 175 -10.99 -13.77 10.28
CA ALA A 175 -12.00 -12.83 10.78
C ALA A 175 -12.56 -11.97 9.65
N TRP A 176 -13.81 -11.53 9.81
CA TRP A 176 -14.35 -10.39 9.09
C TRP A 176 -13.97 -9.09 9.81
N LEU A 177 -13.49 -8.09 9.08
CA LEU A 177 -12.94 -6.85 9.60
C LEU A 177 -13.52 -5.65 8.88
N LYS A 178 -13.91 -4.63 9.65
CA LYS A 178 -14.22 -3.30 9.13
C LYS A 178 -13.31 -2.27 9.79
N PRO A 179 -12.09 -2.08 9.27
CA PRO A 179 -11.11 -1.16 9.83
C PRO A 179 -11.61 0.29 9.80
N THR A 180 -11.22 1.08 10.79
CA THR A 180 -11.48 2.54 10.83
C THR A 180 -10.22 3.38 10.86
N ASP A 181 -9.06 2.71 10.92
CA ASP A 181 -7.73 3.31 10.95
C ASP A 181 -6.76 2.28 10.36
N LEU A 182 -6.21 2.59 9.19
CA LEU A 182 -5.23 1.77 8.48
C LEU A 182 -3.78 2.23 8.72
N GLY A 183 -3.58 3.32 9.45
CA GLY A 183 -2.26 3.95 9.62
C GLY A 183 -1.38 3.20 10.60
N GLY A 184 -0.08 3.06 10.30
CA GLY A 184 0.87 2.39 11.18
C GLY A 184 0.56 0.91 11.38
N ASP A 185 0.78 0.41 12.61
CA ASP A 185 0.48 -0.98 12.97
C ASP A 185 -0.95 -1.09 13.55
N LYS A 186 -1.63 -2.18 13.24
CA LYS A 186 -3.01 -2.51 13.66
C LYS A 186 -3.16 -4.02 13.77
N PHE A 187 -2.55 -4.59 14.81
CA PHE A 187 -2.60 -6.03 15.02
C PHE A 187 -3.97 -6.49 15.49
N LEU A 188 -4.45 -7.58 14.89
CA LEU A 188 -5.65 -8.29 15.26
C LEU A 188 -5.30 -9.53 16.09
N PHE A 189 -4.53 -10.47 15.54
CA PHE A 189 -4.12 -11.66 16.29
C PHE A 189 -2.73 -11.48 16.89
N GLY A 190 -2.59 -11.83 18.16
CA GLY A 190 -1.34 -11.68 18.89
C GLY A 190 -1.14 -12.73 19.97
N GLN A 191 -0.08 -12.55 20.76
CA GLN A 191 0.13 -13.29 22.01
C GLN A 191 0.36 -12.33 23.19
N THR A 192 0.01 -12.75 24.41
CA THR A 192 0.24 -11.95 25.63
C THR A 192 1.72 -11.76 25.97
N VAL A 193 2.60 -12.62 25.46
CA VAL A 193 4.05 -12.42 25.37
C VAL A 193 4.42 -12.53 23.90
N GLN A 194 5.44 -11.82 23.41
CA GLN A 194 5.82 -11.72 21.98
C GLN A 194 5.65 -13.05 21.23
N GLY A 195 5.26 -13.03 19.95
CA GLY A 195 5.05 -14.26 19.17
C GLY A 195 4.43 -13.99 17.80
N ILE A 196 3.28 -14.59 17.55
CA ILE A 196 2.46 -14.33 16.35
C ILE A 196 1.97 -12.88 16.41
N HIS A 197 2.09 -12.12 15.31
CA HIS A 197 1.35 -10.87 15.12
C HIS A 197 0.78 -10.78 13.71
N ASN A 198 -0.54 -10.90 13.59
CA ASN A 198 -1.26 -10.78 12.32
C ASN A 198 -2.25 -9.62 12.39
N GLY A 199 -2.45 -8.90 11.29
CA GLY A 199 -3.34 -7.74 11.24
C GLY A 199 -3.01 -6.83 10.06
N ILE A 200 -3.06 -5.53 10.27
CA ILE A 200 -2.75 -4.52 9.24
C ILE A 200 -1.47 -3.77 9.64
N ARG A 201 -0.56 -3.52 8.70
CA ARG A 201 0.67 -2.73 8.92
C ARG A 201 1.02 -1.91 7.68
N ASN A 202 2.07 -1.09 7.80
CA ASN A 202 2.67 -0.35 6.69
C ASN A 202 1.66 0.53 5.94
N ASN A 203 0.75 1.15 6.70
CA ASN A 203 -0.30 2.01 6.18
C ASN A 203 -1.24 1.31 5.20
N GLY A 204 -1.80 0.16 5.57
CA GLY A 204 -2.92 -0.44 4.84
C GLY A 204 -2.70 -1.84 4.30
N TYR A 205 -1.57 -2.49 4.50
CA TYR A 205 -1.39 -3.87 4.01
C TYR A 205 -1.79 -4.88 5.10
N LEU A 206 -2.52 -5.94 4.73
CA LEU A 206 -2.59 -7.12 5.59
C LEU A 206 -1.16 -7.63 5.85
N HIS A 207 -0.93 -8.12 7.06
CA HIS A 207 0.41 -8.42 7.54
C HIS A 207 0.43 -9.66 8.39
N GLN A 208 1.47 -10.47 8.19
CA GLN A 208 1.80 -11.63 9.00
C GLN A 208 3.23 -11.49 9.50
N ALA A 209 3.41 -11.45 10.83
CA ALA A 209 4.73 -11.36 11.44
C ALA A 209 5.00 -12.57 12.33
N HIS A 210 6.02 -13.34 11.93
CA HIS A 210 6.80 -14.18 12.82
C HIS A 210 8.18 -13.53 12.97
N TRP A 211 8.80 -13.59 14.14
CA TRP A 211 10.06 -12.87 14.39
C TRP A 211 11.14 -13.13 13.33
N GLY A 212 11.56 -12.06 12.66
CA GLY A 212 12.57 -12.11 11.60
C GLY A 212 12.04 -12.62 10.25
N ALA A 213 10.72 -12.73 10.09
CA ALA A 213 10.01 -13.11 8.87
C ALA A 213 8.68 -12.34 8.77
N ASP A 214 8.78 -11.01 8.82
CA ASP A 214 7.66 -10.07 8.65
C ASP A 214 7.31 -9.96 7.15
N THR A 215 6.04 -10.12 6.80
CA THR A 215 5.58 -10.07 5.40
C THR A 215 4.25 -9.34 5.27
N ASN A 216 4.15 -8.49 4.25
CA ASN A 216 2.89 -7.89 3.83
C ASN A 216 2.20 -8.74 2.78
N GLY A 217 0.89 -8.59 2.71
CA GLY A 217 0.08 -8.82 1.53
C GLY A 217 0.49 -7.95 0.34
N ALA A 218 -0.07 -8.23 -0.84
CA ALA A 218 0.16 -7.46 -2.05
C ALA A 218 -0.75 -6.22 -2.13
N THR A 219 -1.94 -6.30 -1.53
CA THR A 219 -3.00 -5.30 -1.70
C THR A 219 -2.98 -4.23 -0.61
N ASN A 220 -3.09 -2.95 -1.01
CA ASN A 220 -3.22 -1.83 -0.09
C ASN A 220 -4.71 -1.57 0.20
N LEU A 221 -5.10 -1.72 1.46
CA LEU A 221 -6.49 -1.54 1.89
C LEU A 221 -6.98 -0.09 1.80
N ASN A 222 -6.13 0.93 1.68
CA ASN A 222 -6.64 2.30 1.45
C ASN A 222 -7.27 2.44 0.07
N ASP A 223 -6.68 1.76 -0.92
CA ASP A 223 -7.16 1.77 -2.30
C ASP A 223 -8.32 0.75 -2.41
N TYR A 224 -8.12 -0.46 -1.89
CA TYR A 224 -9.14 -1.52 -1.90
C TYR A 224 -10.47 -1.12 -1.24
N LEU A 225 -10.43 -0.38 -0.13
CA LEU A 225 -11.63 0.06 0.59
C LEU A 225 -12.18 1.41 0.09
N ALA A 226 -11.57 2.06 -0.89
CA ALA A 226 -12.07 3.33 -1.42
C ALA A 226 -13.44 3.15 -2.09
N ASP A 227 -13.62 2.00 -2.76
CA ASP A 227 -14.79 1.69 -3.58
C ASP A 227 -15.69 0.60 -2.97
N ASP A 228 -15.25 -0.02 -1.86
CA ASP A 228 -16.07 -0.94 -1.09
C ASP A 228 -17.16 -0.22 -0.28
N LEU A 229 -18.41 -0.49 -0.66
CA LEU A 229 -19.60 0.17 -0.12
C LEU A 229 -19.93 -0.26 1.30
N ASP A 230 -19.57 -1.47 1.70
CA ASP A 230 -19.86 -1.97 3.04
C ASP A 230 -18.65 -1.84 3.97
N GLY A 231 -17.44 -1.70 3.43
CA GLY A 231 -16.19 -1.47 4.14
C GLY A 231 -15.72 -2.68 4.97
N TRP A 232 -16.25 -3.86 4.69
CA TRP A 232 -15.88 -5.11 5.33
C TRP A 232 -14.98 -5.94 4.41
N ILE A 233 -13.91 -6.46 5.00
CA ILE A 233 -13.06 -7.47 4.37
C ILE A 233 -13.10 -8.75 5.20
N HIS A 234 -13.00 -9.88 4.54
CA HIS A 234 -12.62 -11.13 5.16
C HIS A 234 -11.10 -11.32 5.07
N ALA A 235 -10.43 -11.44 6.20
CA ALA A 235 -8.98 -11.64 6.26
C ALA A 235 -8.65 -12.97 6.91
N ALA A 236 -7.79 -13.76 6.28
CA ALA A 236 -7.27 -14.99 6.86
C ALA A 236 -5.75 -15.09 6.78
N TRP A 237 -5.15 -15.73 7.78
CA TRP A 237 -3.72 -15.97 7.88
C TRP A 237 -3.47 -17.45 8.16
N THR A 238 -2.66 -18.10 7.32
CA THR A 238 -2.25 -19.49 7.53
C THR A 238 -0.76 -19.59 7.80
N TYR A 239 -0.37 -20.57 8.58
CA TYR A 239 1.02 -21.01 8.71
C TYR A 239 1.06 -22.53 8.75
N ASP A 240 1.83 -23.11 7.84
CA ASP A 240 2.15 -24.53 7.80
C ASP A 240 3.51 -24.78 8.48
N GLY A 241 3.48 -25.41 9.66
CA GLY A 241 4.68 -25.78 10.40
C GLY A 241 5.51 -26.89 9.75
N GLU A 242 4.92 -27.72 8.88
CA GLU A 242 5.67 -28.78 8.19
C GLU A 242 6.56 -28.21 7.08
N THR A 243 6.08 -27.19 6.39
CA THR A 243 6.77 -26.58 5.24
C THR A 243 7.40 -25.24 5.53
N ASP A 244 7.15 -24.66 6.71
CA ASP A 244 7.51 -23.28 7.07
C ASP A 244 6.95 -22.28 6.03
N THR A 245 5.69 -22.45 5.64
CA THR A 245 5.01 -21.58 4.66
C THR A 245 3.92 -20.77 5.34
N GLY A 246 3.81 -19.47 5.01
CA GLY A 246 2.70 -18.64 5.46
C GLY A 246 1.96 -18.00 4.31
N GLN A 247 0.64 -17.96 4.40
CA GLN A 247 -0.22 -17.30 3.42
C GLN A 247 -1.11 -16.25 4.09
N ILE A 248 -1.48 -15.24 3.31
CA ILE A 248 -2.42 -14.19 3.68
C ILE A 248 -3.52 -14.21 2.62
N TYR A 249 -4.78 -14.16 3.05
CA TYR A 249 -5.93 -14.10 2.16
C TYR A 249 -6.71 -12.81 2.43
N LEU A 250 -7.13 -12.15 1.36
CA LEU A 250 -8.05 -11.02 1.34
C LEU A 250 -9.29 -11.46 0.54
N ASP A 251 -10.45 -11.43 1.18
CA ASP A 251 -11.75 -11.80 0.60
C ASP A 251 -11.76 -13.17 -0.08
N GLY A 252 -11.06 -14.10 0.58
CA GLY A 252 -10.97 -15.50 0.17
C GLY A 252 -9.89 -15.76 -0.89
N VAL A 253 -9.26 -14.72 -1.42
CA VAL A 253 -8.23 -14.81 -2.46
C VAL A 253 -6.84 -14.66 -1.84
N ILE A 254 -5.88 -15.41 -2.35
CA ILE A 254 -4.49 -15.34 -1.87
C ILE A 254 -3.87 -13.98 -2.19
N ASP A 255 -3.48 -13.24 -1.16
CA ASP A 255 -2.84 -11.93 -1.25
C ASP A 255 -1.33 -12.03 -1.02
N TYR A 256 -0.87 -13.10 -0.36
CA TYR A 256 0.55 -13.43 -0.23
C TYR A 256 0.76 -14.93 0.02
N GLU A 257 1.85 -15.48 -0.53
CA GLU A 257 2.40 -16.79 -0.20
C GLU A 257 3.93 -16.71 -0.09
N GLY A 258 4.51 -17.33 0.95
CA GLY A 258 5.95 -17.52 0.98
C GLY A 258 6.49 -18.11 2.27
N ALA A 259 7.82 -18.26 2.28
CA ALA A 259 8.53 -18.85 3.41
C ALA A 259 8.38 -18.01 4.68
N LYS A 260 8.26 -18.71 5.82
CA LYS A 260 8.17 -18.17 7.17
C LYS A 260 9.21 -18.84 8.08
N ASN A 261 9.33 -18.26 9.28
CA ASN A 261 9.95 -18.93 10.40
C ASN A 261 8.84 -19.40 11.34
N ALA A 262 9.07 -20.46 12.11
CA ALA A 262 8.24 -20.78 13.25
C ALA A 262 8.02 -19.55 14.17
N PRO A 263 6.77 -19.30 14.62
CA PRO A 263 6.49 -18.27 15.61
C PRO A 263 7.34 -18.49 16.87
N ASN A 264 7.88 -17.43 17.47
CA ASN A 264 8.65 -17.56 18.71
C ASN A 264 8.00 -16.77 19.84
N GLY A 265 7.29 -17.48 20.72
CA GLY A 265 6.53 -16.79 21.74
C GLY A 265 6.14 -17.57 22.97
N SER A 266 5.19 -17.02 23.72
CA SER A 266 4.56 -17.69 24.86
C SER A 266 3.32 -16.93 25.29
N GLY A 267 2.59 -17.49 26.25
CA GLY A 267 1.37 -16.89 26.77
C GLY A 267 0.17 -17.24 25.91
N ASN A 268 -0.91 -16.50 26.12
CA ASN A 268 -2.21 -16.82 25.54
C ASN A 268 -2.37 -16.12 24.20
N LEU A 269 -3.21 -16.68 23.33
CA LEU A 269 -3.71 -15.98 22.15
C LEU A 269 -4.51 -14.74 22.60
N ILE A 270 -4.36 -13.66 21.85
CA ILE A 270 -5.17 -12.45 22.00
C ILE A 270 -5.77 -12.03 20.65
N VAL A 271 -7.00 -11.53 20.68
CA VAL A 271 -7.70 -10.96 19.53
C VAL A 271 -7.91 -9.46 19.78
N GLY A 272 -7.63 -8.64 18.78
CA GLY A 272 -7.61 -7.18 18.84
C GLY A 272 -6.26 -6.52 19.08
N GLY A 273 -5.13 -7.25 19.14
CA GLY A 273 -3.85 -6.59 19.43
C GLY A 273 -2.61 -7.48 19.56
N SER A 274 -1.51 -6.86 19.98
CA SER A 274 -0.21 -7.51 20.27
C SER A 274 0.22 -7.37 21.74
N ASN A 275 1.32 -8.03 22.13
CA ASN A 275 1.82 -8.05 23.50
C ASN A 275 2.02 -6.64 24.10
N GLY A 276 1.35 -6.37 25.23
CA GLY A 276 1.63 -5.21 26.09
C GLY A 276 0.99 -3.88 25.67
N GLY A 277 0.40 -3.81 24.46
CA GLY A 277 -0.38 -2.67 23.98
C GLY A 277 0.40 -1.58 23.26
N GLY A 278 -0.20 -1.11 22.16
CA GLY A 278 0.28 -0.09 21.24
C GLY A 278 -0.08 -0.56 19.83
N ASP A 279 -0.71 0.30 19.03
CA ASP A 279 -0.97 0.01 17.61
C ASP A 279 -1.82 -1.27 17.37
N ASN A 280 -2.93 -1.37 18.12
CA ASN A 280 -3.90 -2.47 18.10
C ASN A 280 -5.01 -2.23 17.06
N PHE A 281 -5.75 -3.26 16.69
CA PHE A 281 -6.85 -3.12 15.74
C PHE A 281 -7.91 -2.10 16.20
N ARG A 282 -8.40 -1.32 15.23
CA ARG A 282 -9.43 -0.30 15.40
C ARG A 282 -10.50 -0.45 14.34
N GLY A 283 -11.69 -0.85 14.73
CA GLY A 283 -12.78 -1.13 13.80
C GLY A 283 -13.81 -2.10 14.37
N LEU A 284 -14.65 -2.64 13.50
CA LEU A 284 -15.50 -3.78 13.83
C LEU A 284 -14.78 -5.08 13.44
N VAL A 285 -15.02 -6.12 14.23
CA VAL A 285 -14.56 -7.48 13.99
C VAL A 285 -15.75 -8.40 14.15
N ASP A 286 -15.87 -9.33 13.23
CA ASP A 286 -16.91 -10.35 13.24
C ASP A 286 -16.35 -11.73 12.87
N GLU A 287 -17.11 -12.78 13.16
CA GLU A 287 -16.86 -14.14 12.66
C GLU A 287 -15.41 -14.64 12.89
N VAL A 288 -14.85 -14.42 14.09
CA VAL A 288 -13.45 -14.79 14.36
C VAL A 288 -13.33 -16.28 14.57
N ALA A 289 -12.58 -16.96 13.71
CA ALA A 289 -12.40 -18.40 13.75
C ALA A 289 -10.92 -18.79 13.77
N ILE A 290 -10.60 -19.81 14.58
CA ILE A 290 -9.22 -20.19 14.92
C ILE A 290 -9.09 -21.70 14.81
N TRP A 291 -8.22 -22.16 13.90
CA TRP A 291 -7.89 -23.58 13.70
C TRP A 291 -6.43 -23.89 14.02
N GLU A 292 -6.17 -25.15 14.42
CA GLU A 292 -4.81 -25.68 14.68
C GLU A 292 -4.13 -26.31 13.46
N ASP A 293 -4.76 -26.23 12.29
CA ASP A 293 -4.26 -26.73 11.01
C ASP A 293 -4.42 -25.68 9.89
N VAL A 294 -3.87 -26.01 8.73
CA VAL A 294 -4.04 -25.18 7.52
C VAL A 294 -5.32 -25.61 6.82
N GLN A 295 -6.29 -24.70 6.79
CA GLN A 295 -7.53 -24.88 6.05
C GLN A 295 -7.29 -24.76 4.54
N SER A 296 -8.11 -25.44 3.73
CA SER A 296 -7.97 -25.38 2.28
C SER A 296 -8.33 -24.00 1.73
N GLU A 297 -7.74 -23.62 0.59
CA GLU A 297 -8.06 -22.37 -0.10
C GLU A 297 -9.54 -22.28 -0.45
N GLU A 298 -10.14 -23.39 -0.90
CA GLU A 298 -11.58 -23.49 -1.20
C GLU A 298 -12.44 -23.20 0.04
N PHE A 299 -12.05 -23.71 1.21
CA PHE A 299 -12.79 -23.46 2.43
C PHE A 299 -12.63 -22.00 2.89
N ILE A 300 -11.42 -21.45 2.86
CA ILE A 300 -11.16 -20.03 3.18
C ILE A 300 -11.94 -19.09 2.24
N ALA A 301 -12.03 -19.43 0.95
CA ALA A 301 -12.86 -18.71 -0.02
C ALA A 301 -14.34 -18.74 0.37
N SER A 302 -14.86 -19.92 0.73
CA SER A 302 -16.26 -20.04 1.14
C SER A 302 -16.58 -19.23 2.41
N LEU A 303 -15.65 -19.09 3.37
CA LEU A 303 -15.84 -18.25 4.55
C LEU A 303 -16.00 -16.76 4.20
N ALA A 304 -15.29 -16.30 3.16
CA ALA A 304 -15.45 -14.94 2.61
C ALA A 304 -16.79 -14.75 1.87
N GLU A 305 -17.47 -15.83 1.50
CA GLU A 305 -18.80 -15.80 0.88
C GLU A 305 -19.93 -15.99 1.92
N GLY A 306 -19.57 -16.15 3.20
CA GLY A 306 -20.51 -16.32 4.30
C GLY A 306 -20.79 -17.75 4.71
N ALA A 307 -19.97 -18.70 4.25
CA ALA A 307 -20.02 -20.05 4.76
C ALA A 307 -19.72 -20.07 6.27
N SER A 308 -20.35 -20.99 6.98
CA SER A 308 -20.12 -21.15 8.41
C SER A 308 -18.76 -21.83 8.65
N PRO A 309 -18.01 -21.46 9.71
CA PRO A 309 -16.79 -22.17 10.12
C PRO A 309 -17.01 -23.64 10.50
N PHE A 310 -18.25 -24.08 10.67
CA PHE A 310 -18.66 -25.47 10.81
C PHE A 310 -18.98 -26.07 9.43
N PRO A 311 -18.12 -26.95 8.87
CA PRO A 311 -18.30 -27.50 7.52
C PRO A 311 -19.62 -28.26 7.34
N GLU A 312 -20.14 -28.88 8.40
CA GLU A 312 -21.42 -29.58 8.40
C GLU A 312 -22.64 -28.67 8.14
N ASN A 313 -22.46 -27.35 8.26
CA ASN A 313 -23.49 -26.37 7.95
C ASN A 313 -23.38 -25.82 6.52
N ASN A 314 -22.38 -26.24 5.74
CA ASN A 314 -22.11 -25.77 4.38
C ASN A 314 -22.44 -26.84 3.34
N THR A 315 -23.50 -27.61 3.58
CA THR A 315 -23.96 -28.67 2.66
C THR A 315 -24.59 -28.09 1.40
N ASP A 316 -24.58 -28.90 0.35
CA ASP A 316 -25.41 -28.77 -0.85
C ASP A 316 -26.29 -30.03 -0.87
N ASP A 317 -27.45 -29.95 -0.22
CA ASP A 317 -28.28 -31.10 0.12
C ASP A 317 -28.90 -31.74 -1.15
N ASP A 318 -29.11 -30.96 -2.20
CA ASP A 318 -29.73 -31.41 -3.45
C ASP A 318 -28.74 -31.64 -4.61
N ASN A 319 -27.47 -31.27 -4.39
CA ASN A 319 -26.30 -31.46 -5.25
C ASN A 319 -26.43 -30.76 -6.60
N ASP A 320 -26.98 -29.56 -6.60
CA ASP A 320 -27.15 -28.75 -7.81
C ASP A 320 -26.00 -27.76 -8.06
N GLY A 321 -25.08 -27.63 -7.09
CA GLY A 321 -23.90 -26.78 -7.17
C GLY A 321 -24.00 -25.48 -6.36
N LEU A 322 -25.16 -25.16 -5.80
CA LEU A 322 -25.32 -24.06 -4.85
C LEU A 322 -25.29 -24.59 -3.41
N PRO A 323 -24.51 -23.97 -2.50
CA PRO A 323 -24.56 -24.33 -1.10
C PRO A 323 -25.86 -23.87 -0.42
N ASP A 324 -26.46 -24.72 0.42
CA ASP A 324 -27.72 -24.48 1.12
C ASP A 324 -27.71 -23.16 1.93
N PHE A 325 -26.55 -22.79 2.47
CA PHE A 325 -26.39 -21.55 3.25
C PHE A 325 -26.55 -20.31 2.36
N TRP A 326 -25.99 -20.35 1.14
CA TRP A 326 -26.04 -19.25 0.19
C TRP A 326 -27.46 -19.11 -0.37
N GLU A 327 -28.09 -20.23 -0.71
CA GLU A 327 -29.49 -20.31 -1.12
C GLU A 327 -30.43 -19.72 -0.07
N THR A 328 -30.27 -20.14 1.18
CA THR A 328 -31.08 -19.64 2.30
C THR A 328 -30.86 -18.14 2.53
N LYS A 329 -29.62 -17.66 2.42
CA LYS A 329 -29.26 -16.25 2.60
C LYS A 329 -29.90 -15.37 1.52
N ASN A 330 -29.93 -15.87 0.29
CA ASN A 330 -30.41 -15.15 -0.88
C ASN A 330 -31.87 -15.44 -1.26
N ASP A 331 -32.56 -16.35 -0.55
CA ASP A 331 -33.93 -16.79 -0.84
C ASP A 331 -34.09 -17.33 -2.28
N VAL A 332 -33.11 -18.12 -2.74
CA VAL A 332 -33.05 -18.77 -4.06
C VAL A 332 -32.84 -20.28 -3.92
N ASP A 333 -33.14 -21.07 -4.97
CA ASP A 333 -33.19 -22.55 -4.96
C ASP A 333 -32.98 -23.19 -6.36
N ASP A 334 -32.82 -22.40 -7.43
CA ASP A 334 -32.66 -22.93 -8.80
C ASP A 334 -31.43 -22.27 -9.43
N PRO A 335 -30.33 -23.01 -9.67
CA PRO A 335 -29.07 -22.45 -10.14
C PRO A 335 -29.19 -21.78 -11.52
N GLU A 336 -30.19 -22.16 -12.31
CA GLU A 336 -30.42 -21.62 -13.65
C GLU A 336 -31.45 -20.48 -13.66
N ALA A 337 -31.98 -20.08 -12.50
CA ALA A 337 -32.86 -18.93 -12.37
C ALA A 337 -32.04 -17.62 -12.41
N ASP A 338 -32.69 -16.57 -12.90
CA ASP A 338 -32.18 -15.20 -13.01
C ASP A 338 -33.28 -14.30 -12.41
N PRO A 339 -33.28 -14.10 -11.08
CA PRO A 339 -34.40 -13.45 -10.39
C PRO A 339 -34.52 -11.94 -10.69
N ASP A 340 -33.41 -11.25 -10.91
CA ASP A 340 -33.36 -9.80 -11.13
C ASP A 340 -33.26 -9.36 -12.60
N GLN A 341 -33.01 -10.29 -13.52
CA GLN A 341 -33.01 -10.14 -14.98
C GLN A 341 -31.87 -9.30 -15.53
N ASP A 342 -30.69 -9.37 -14.92
CA ASP A 342 -29.46 -8.76 -15.42
C ASP A 342 -28.74 -9.64 -16.48
N GLY A 343 -29.07 -10.94 -16.52
CA GLY A 343 -28.53 -11.92 -17.45
C GLY A 343 -27.50 -12.88 -16.86
N LEU A 344 -27.22 -12.81 -15.56
CA LEU A 344 -26.53 -13.84 -14.79
C LEU A 344 -27.55 -14.81 -14.18
N THR A 345 -27.17 -16.08 -14.08
CA THR A 345 -27.96 -17.07 -13.33
C THR A 345 -27.48 -17.11 -11.89
N ASN A 346 -28.28 -17.61 -10.94
CA ASN A 346 -27.86 -17.77 -9.55
C ASN A 346 -26.51 -18.49 -9.41
N ALA A 347 -26.21 -19.48 -10.27
CA ALA A 347 -24.91 -20.12 -10.32
C ALA A 347 -23.79 -19.19 -10.80
N ASP A 348 -24.05 -18.38 -11.83
CA ASP A 348 -23.09 -17.35 -12.27
C ASP A 348 -22.88 -16.29 -11.18
N GLU A 349 -23.92 -15.89 -10.46
CA GLU A 349 -23.85 -14.87 -9.40
C GLU A 349 -23.13 -15.40 -8.17
N TYR A 350 -23.32 -16.67 -7.84
CA TYR A 350 -22.50 -17.35 -6.85
C TYR A 350 -21.01 -17.32 -7.25
N ASP A 351 -20.69 -17.65 -8.51
CA ASP A 351 -19.32 -17.65 -9.03
C ASP A 351 -18.70 -16.23 -9.12
N ASN A 352 -19.51 -15.21 -9.43
CA ASN A 352 -19.08 -13.80 -9.54
C ASN A 352 -19.24 -13.02 -8.23
N LYS A 353 -19.76 -13.65 -7.17
CA LYS A 353 -20.02 -13.09 -5.84
C LYS A 353 -20.98 -11.90 -5.83
N THR A 354 -21.89 -11.84 -6.80
CA THR A 354 -22.91 -10.79 -6.95
C THR A 354 -24.21 -11.18 -6.24
N ASN A 355 -25.17 -10.26 -6.17
CA ASN A 355 -26.42 -10.46 -5.44
C ASN A 355 -27.56 -10.93 -6.37
N PRO A 356 -28.07 -12.16 -6.21
CA PRO A 356 -29.11 -12.76 -7.08
C PRO A 356 -30.48 -12.10 -7.08
N ASN A 357 -30.65 -11.04 -6.32
CA ASN A 357 -31.88 -10.27 -6.29
C ASN A 357 -31.66 -8.79 -6.59
N LYS A 358 -30.48 -8.41 -7.09
CA LYS A 358 -30.09 -7.04 -7.33
C LYS A 358 -29.17 -6.97 -8.55
N ALA A 359 -29.79 -6.60 -9.67
CA ALA A 359 -29.15 -6.51 -10.98
C ALA A 359 -27.90 -5.61 -11.08
N ASP A 360 -27.55 -4.84 -10.05
CA ASP A 360 -26.47 -3.85 -10.02
C ASP A 360 -25.92 -3.89 -8.58
N THR A 361 -24.98 -4.81 -8.35
CA THR A 361 -24.51 -5.19 -7.01
C THR A 361 -23.78 -4.05 -6.33
N ASP A 362 -22.97 -3.30 -7.06
CA ASP A 362 -22.21 -2.17 -6.54
C ASP A 362 -22.94 -0.81 -6.68
N GLU A 363 -24.04 -0.69 -7.40
CA GLU A 363 -24.76 0.58 -7.61
C GLU A 363 -23.93 1.67 -8.30
N ASP A 364 -23.08 1.30 -9.25
CA ASP A 364 -22.42 2.24 -10.17
C ASP A 364 -23.36 2.66 -11.33
N GLY A 365 -24.35 1.82 -11.67
CA GLY A 365 -25.34 2.06 -12.72
C GLY A 365 -25.20 1.17 -13.97
N LEU A 366 -24.23 0.26 -14.02
CA LEU A 366 -24.21 -0.93 -14.86
C LEU A 366 -24.87 -2.10 -14.14
N ASP A 367 -25.18 -3.14 -14.91
CA ASP A 367 -25.75 -4.36 -14.34
C ASP A 367 -24.69 -5.46 -14.32
N ASP A 368 -24.72 -6.35 -13.34
CA ASP A 368 -23.60 -7.26 -13.07
C ASP A 368 -23.29 -8.13 -14.31
N GLY A 369 -24.35 -8.63 -14.97
CA GLY A 369 -24.24 -9.34 -16.25
C GLY A 369 -23.60 -8.54 -17.38
N THR A 370 -23.79 -7.23 -17.42
CA THR A 370 -23.10 -6.34 -18.36
C THR A 370 -21.61 -6.23 -18.04
N GLU A 371 -21.26 -6.05 -16.78
CA GLU A 371 -19.87 -5.85 -16.33
C GLU A 371 -19.05 -7.11 -16.53
N VAL A 372 -19.58 -8.27 -16.11
CA VAL A 372 -18.96 -9.59 -16.37
C VAL A 372 -18.75 -9.81 -17.87
N ALA A 373 -19.69 -9.41 -18.72
CA ALA A 373 -19.55 -9.49 -20.17
C ALA A 373 -18.52 -8.49 -20.73
N GLY A 374 -18.39 -7.32 -20.10
CA GLY A 374 -17.39 -6.27 -20.37
C GLY A 374 -16.00 -6.58 -19.81
N LYS A 375 -15.91 -7.55 -18.89
CA LYS A 375 -14.75 -7.90 -18.05
C LYS A 375 -14.35 -6.84 -17.03
N SER A 376 -15.26 -5.92 -16.74
CA SER A 376 -15.14 -5.05 -15.59
C SER A 376 -15.73 -5.75 -14.36
N SER A 377 -15.51 -5.20 -13.17
CA SER A 377 -15.79 -5.86 -11.89
C SER A 377 -17.19 -5.49 -11.37
N PRO A 378 -18.16 -6.42 -11.29
CA PRO A 378 -19.52 -6.13 -10.79
C PRO A 378 -19.59 -5.85 -9.27
N LEU A 379 -18.43 -5.73 -8.63
CA LEU A 379 -18.25 -5.49 -7.20
C LEU A 379 -17.50 -4.17 -6.94
N SER A 380 -17.05 -3.48 -8.00
CA SER A 380 -16.24 -2.27 -7.89
C SER A 380 -16.74 -1.23 -8.87
N LYS A 381 -17.19 -0.09 -8.34
CA LYS A 381 -17.76 0.98 -9.16
C LYS A 381 -16.80 1.51 -10.22
N ASP A 382 -15.53 1.49 -9.90
CA ASP A 382 -14.41 1.94 -10.71
C ASP A 382 -13.40 0.78 -10.71
N THR A 383 -13.37 0.04 -11.82
CA THR A 383 -12.60 -1.21 -11.90
C THR A 383 -11.10 -0.96 -11.99
N ASP A 384 -10.65 0.15 -12.60
CA ASP A 384 -9.23 0.46 -12.78
C ASP A 384 -8.70 1.57 -11.88
N ASN A 385 -9.58 2.20 -11.08
CA ASN A 385 -9.31 3.21 -10.07
C ASN A 385 -8.76 4.53 -10.65
N ASP A 386 -9.18 4.90 -11.87
CA ASP A 386 -8.81 6.17 -12.50
C ASP A 386 -9.69 7.36 -12.04
N GLY A 387 -10.79 7.05 -11.35
CA GLY A 387 -11.77 7.97 -10.78
C GLY A 387 -13.04 8.16 -11.62
N LEU A 388 -13.20 7.45 -12.74
CA LEU A 388 -14.48 7.26 -13.44
C LEU A 388 -15.10 5.93 -13.05
N SER A 389 -16.42 5.92 -12.85
CA SER A 389 -17.12 4.63 -12.72
C SER A 389 -17.19 3.88 -14.05
N ASP A 390 -17.28 2.55 -14.01
CA ASP A 390 -17.44 1.70 -15.21
C ASP A 390 -18.62 2.17 -16.08
N SER A 391 -19.71 2.62 -15.44
CA SER A 391 -20.87 3.21 -16.11
C SER A 391 -20.56 4.53 -16.84
N GLU A 392 -19.71 5.38 -16.26
CA GLU A 392 -19.27 6.66 -16.83
C GLU A 392 -18.32 6.44 -17.99
N GLU A 393 -17.41 5.49 -17.85
CA GLU A 393 -16.47 5.09 -18.90
C GLU A 393 -17.18 4.48 -20.09
N LYS A 394 -18.11 3.56 -19.85
CA LYS A 394 -18.95 3.02 -20.92
C LYS A 394 -19.75 4.12 -21.64
N ALA A 395 -20.14 5.17 -20.93
CA ALA A 395 -20.79 6.33 -21.52
C ALA A 395 -19.82 7.23 -22.31
N ALA A 396 -18.56 7.35 -21.87
CA ALA A 396 -17.46 8.03 -22.57
C ALA A 396 -16.93 7.22 -23.77
N GLY A 397 -17.12 5.90 -23.75
CA GLY A 397 -16.59 4.94 -24.73
C GLY A 397 -15.18 4.45 -24.43
N THR A 398 -14.68 4.68 -23.22
CA THR A 398 -13.40 4.20 -22.70
C THR A 398 -13.50 2.75 -22.22
N ASP A 399 -12.37 2.13 -21.89
CA ASP A 399 -12.23 0.72 -21.47
C ASP A 399 -12.13 0.67 -19.93
N PRO A 400 -13.16 0.17 -19.21
CA PRO A 400 -13.21 0.13 -17.74
C PRO A 400 -12.19 -0.76 -17.04
N THR A 401 -11.14 -1.17 -17.73
CA THR A 401 -10.09 -2.02 -17.19
C THR A 401 -8.72 -1.38 -17.38
N LYS A 402 -8.70 -0.10 -17.75
CA LYS A 402 -7.53 0.68 -18.16
C LYS A 402 -7.71 2.15 -17.78
N ASP A 403 -6.91 2.56 -16.80
CA ASP A 403 -6.78 3.96 -16.41
C ASP A 403 -6.51 4.91 -17.59
N ASP A 404 -5.74 4.47 -18.58
CA ASP A 404 -5.47 5.18 -19.84
C ASP A 404 -5.88 4.30 -21.03
N THR A 405 -7.07 4.56 -21.59
CA THR A 405 -7.63 3.76 -22.68
C THR A 405 -6.77 3.81 -23.95
N ASP A 406 -6.17 4.96 -24.27
CA ASP A 406 -5.49 5.20 -25.53
C ASP A 406 -3.95 5.12 -25.48
N GLU A 407 -3.41 4.93 -24.27
CA GLU A 407 -2.01 4.68 -23.93
C GLU A 407 -1.09 5.88 -24.24
N ASP A 408 -1.56 7.11 -24.03
CA ASP A 408 -0.79 8.35 -24.23
C ASP A 408 -0.17 8.97 -22.96
N GLY A 409 -0.45 8.37 -21.81
CA GLY A 409 0.11 8.69 -20.51
C GLY A 409 -0.79 9.55 -19.63
N TYR A 410 -2.04 9.80 -20.01
CA TYR A 410 -3.02 10.52 -19.21
C TYR A 410 -4.24 9.64 -18.95
N SER A 411 -4.80 9.70 -17.74
CA SER A 411 -6.00 8.91 -17.44
C SER A 411 -7.24 9.43 -18.17
N ASP A 412 -8.21 8.55 -18.38
CA ASP A 412 -9.45 8.88 -19.06
C ASP A 412 -10.23 9.98 -18.34
N LEU A 413 -10.31 9.91 -17.00
CA LEU A 413 -10.86 10.99 -16.18
C LEU A 413 -10.22 12.32 -16.51
N LYS A 414 -8.88 12.36 -16.53
CA LYS A 414 -8.11 13.59 -16.71
C LYS A 414 -8.43 14.23 -18.05
N GLU A 415 -8.50 13.43 -19.09
CA GLU A 415 -8.79 13.89 -20.43
C GLU A 415 -10.20 14.48 -20.56
N ILE A 416 -11.19 13.81 -19.96
CA ILE A 416 -12.57 14.28 -19.94
C ILE A 416 -12.68 15.62 -19.18
N GLU A 417 -12.00 15.77 -18.04
CA GLU A 417 -12.02 17.00 -17.24
C GLU A 417 -11.47 18.22 -18.01
N VAL A 418 -10.36 18.03 -18.74
CA VAL A 418 -9.71 19.10 -19.51
C VAL A 418 -10.28 19.25 -20.92
N GLY A 419 -11.16 18.33 -21.33
CA GLY A 419 -11.82 18.33 -22.64
C GLY A 419 -10.92 17.87 -23.79
N SER A 420 -9.89 17.07 -23.50
CA SER A 420 -9.14 16.30 -24.47
C SER A 420 -9.91 15.00 -24.79
N ASN A 421 -9.36 14.06 -25.58
CA ASN A 421 -10.17 12.95 -26.12
C ASN A 421 -9.55 11.61 -25.75
N PRO A 422 -10.12 10.87 -24.78
CA PRO A 422 -9.57 9.64 -24.18
C PRO A 422 -9.51 8.41 -25.08
N LEU A 423 -9.73 8.61 -26.38
CA LEU A 423 -9.77 7.56 -27.40
C LEU A 423 -8.81 7.87 -28.55
N ASN A 424 -7.94 8.87 -28.38
CA ASN A 424 -6.98 9.32 -29.36
C ASN A 424 -5.71 9.85 -28.71
N ALA A 425 -4.68 9.01 -28.69
CA ALA A 425 -3.33 9.28 -28.17
C ALA A 425 -2.57 10.49 -28.75
N ASN A 426 -3.17 11.25 -29.65
CA ASN A 426 -2.63 12.53 -30.14
C ASN A 426 -3.41 13.74 -29.60
N SER A 427 -4.44 13.48 -28.79
CA SER A 427 -5.33 14.46 -28.20
C SER A 427 -5.07 14.52 -26.70
N VAL A 428 -3.82 14.80 -26.33
CA VAL A 428 -3.42 14.92 -24.93
C VAL A 428 -4.04 16.15 -24.26
N PRO A 429 -4.22 16.13 -22.93
CA PRO A 429 -4.40 17.32 -22.12
C PRO A 429 -3.43 18.43 -22.52
N PRO A 430 -3.90 19.68 -22.62
CA PRO A 430 -2.98 20.80 -22.79
C PRO A 430 -2.02 20.81 -21.59
N ALA A 431 -0.72 20.90 -21.87
CA ALA A 431 0.32 21.00 -20.85
C ALA A 431 -0.14 21.95 -19.74
N PRO A 432 -0.12 21.52 -18.46
CA PRO A 432 -0.60 22.34 -17.36
C PRO A 432 0.02 23.73 -17.47
N SER A 433 -0.79 24.78 -17.30
CA SER A 433 -0.22 26.11 -17.19
C SER A 433 0.57 26.16 -15.90
N ILE A 434 1.87 25.87 -15.97
CA ILE A 434 2.78 26.08 -14.85
C ILE A 434 2.71 27.58 -14.57
N ASP A 435 2.18 27.94 -13.39
CA ASP A 435 2.14 29.33 -12.96
C ASP A 435 3.56 29.90 -13.01
N GLU A 436 3.70 31.17 -13.34
CA GLU A 436 5.02 31.71 -13.65
C GLU A 436 5.95 31.65 -12.42
N PRO A 437 7.16 31.06 -12.54
CA PRO A 437 8.09 30.94 -11.43
C PRO A 437 8.53 32.32 -10.92
N LEU A 438 8.95 32.36 -9.65
CA LEU A 438 9.65 33.49 -9.07
C LEU A 438 10.94 33.82 -9.83
N PHE A 439 11.65 32.79 -10.29
CA PHE A 439 12.76 32.92 -11.23
C PHE A 439 12.95 31.61 -12.00
N PHE A 440 13.55 31.70 -13.18
CA PHE A 440 14.04 30.57 -13.95
C PHE A 440 15.44 30.87 -14.50
N TYR A 441 16.41 30.01 -14.18
CA TYR A 441 17.79 30.10 -14.63
C TYR A 441 18.12 28.89 -15.52
N ASP A 442 18.11 29.13 -16.83
CA ASP A 442 18.49 28.18 -17.90
C ASP A 442 20.01 28.18 -18.18
N PHE A 443 20.73 29.16 -17.61
CA PHE A 443 22.16 29.47 -17.81
C PHE A 443 22.59 29.75 -19.26
N GLU A 444 21.65 29.82 -20.21
CA GLU A 444 21.93 30.03 -21.62
C GLU A 444 22.40 31.46 -21.89
N GLY A 445 23.64 31.55 -22.39
CA GLY A 445 24.30 32.82 -22.72
C GLY A 445 24.70 33.66 -21.51
N ASP A 446 24.63 33.10 -20.29
CA ASP A 446 25.10 33.77 -19.09
C ASP A 446 26.63 33.69 -18.96
N GLU A 447 27.27 34.83 -18.69
CA GLU A 447 28.72 34.95 -18.54
C GLU A 447 29.10 35.88 -17.38
N GLY A 448 30.27 35.65 -16.79
CA GLY A 448 30.82 36.51 -15.76
C GLY A 448 30.24 36.22 -14.38
N ASN A 449 29.61 37.22 -13.75
CA ASN A 449 29.16 37.13 -12.34
C ASN A 449 27.64 37.40 -12.16
N LEU A 450 26.87 37.36 -13.24
CA LEU A 450 25.43 37.60 -13.23
C LEU A 450 24.74 36.44 -13.94
N VAL A 451 23.73 35.86 -13.28
CA VAL A 451 22.81 34.88 -13.86
C VAL A 451 21.49 35.59 -14.09
N THR A 452 20.98 35.50 -15.31
CA THR A 452 19.81 36.25 -15.74
C THR A 452 18.54 35.44 -15.47
N ASP A 453 17.56 36.03 -14.81
CA ASP A 453 16.21 35.45 -14.72
C ASP A 453 15.53 35.48 -16.09
N LYS A 454 15.14 34.31 -16.59
CA LYS A 454 14.40 34.16 -17.84
C LYS A 454 12.88 34.22 -17.65
N GLY A 455 12.40 34.22 -16.41
CA GLY A 455 11.02 34.56 -16.06
C GLY A 455 10.70 36.03 -16.31
N GLN A 456 9.46 36.44 -16.06
CA GLN A 456 9.00 37.84 -16.24
C GLN A 456 9.23 38.71 -14.99
N ARG A 457 9.65 38.11 -13.88
CA ARG A 457 9.82 38.80 -12.58
C ARG A 457 11.19 39.48 -12.43
N GLY A 458 12.21 39.05 -13.17
CA GLY A 458 13.52 39.72 -13.26
C GLY A 458 14.40 39.55 -12.02
N ASN A 459 14.20 38.46 -11.27
CA ASN A 459 14.94 38.13 -10.06
C ASN A 459 16.30 37.52 -10.41
N ASN A 460 17.23 38.34 -10.91
CA ASN A 460 18.58 37.89 -11.28
C ASN A 460 19.39 37.40 -10.06
N ALA A 461 20.37 36.52 -10.30
CA ALA A 461 21.30 36.07 -9.27
C ALA A 461 22.72 36.62 -9.46
N ASP A 462 23.36 36.98 -8.36
CA ASP A 462 24.77 37.38 -8.33
C ASP A 462 25.66 36.18 -7.99
N VAL A 463 26.71 35.95 -8.78
CA VAL A 463 27.76 34.98 -8.43
C VAL A 463 28.65 35.57 -7.33
N THR A 464 28.55 35.03 -6.11
CA THR A 464 29.26 35.58 -4.93
C THR A 464 30.54 34.82 -4.58
N ARG A 465 30.74 33.63 -5.15
CA ARG A 465 31.97 32.82 -5.07
C ARG A 465 32.47 32.43 -6.45
N ALA A 466 32.86 33.43 -7.24
CA ALA A 466 33.26 33.25 -8.64
C ALA A 466 34.47 32.31 -8.81
N GLU A 467 35.32 32.14 -7.80
CA GLU A 467 36.44 31.19 -7.84
C GLU A 467 36.02 29.72 -7.66
N LYS A 468 34.74 29.49 -7.33
CA LYS A 468 34.11 28.18 -7.07
C LYS A 468 32.87 27.92 -7.94
N THR A 469 32.58 28.80 -8.88
CA THR A 469 31.40 28.78 -9.72
C THR A 469 31.83 29.07 -11.16
N GLU A 470 31.45 28.23 -12.11
CA GLU A 470 31.74 28.42 -13.53
C GLU A 470 30.41 28.44 -14.33
N LEU A 471 30.20 29.50 -15.11
CA LEU A 471 29.04 29.67 -16.01
C LEU A 471 29.42 29.33 -17.44
N GLY A 472 28.44 28.95 -18.26
CA GLY A 472 28.63 28.66 -19.68
C GLY A 472 29.37 27.33 -19.92
N VAL A 473 29.23 26.37 -19.01
CA VAL A 473 29.82 25.03 -19.18
C VAL A 473 29.00 24.29 -20.23
N ILE A 474 29.63 23.98 -21.36
CA ILE A 474 28.95 23.30 -22.50
C ILE A 474 28.46 21.92 -22.08
N GLY A 475 27.20 21.63 -22.40
CA GLY A 475 26.54 20.35 -22.11
C GLY A 475 25.69 20.44 -20.86
N GLY A 476 24.56 21.12 -20.99
CA GLY A 476 23.48 21.16 -20.02
C GLY A 476 22.75 19.83 -19.87
N ALA A 477 21.64 19.83 -19.15
CA ALA A 477 20.79 18.66 -18.98
C ALA A 477 20.19 18.26 -20.34
N PRO A 478 20.49 17.09 -20.91
CA PRO A 478 20.05 16.73 -22.26
C PRO A 478 18.53 16.66 -22.43
N GLN A 479 17.85 16.28 -21.36
CA GLN A 479 16.39 16.23 -21.24
C GLN A 479 15.82 17.54 -20.71
N GLY A 480 16.65 18.47 -20.26
CA GLY A 480 16.22 19.77 -19.79
C GLY A 480 15.62 20.63 -20.90
N SER A 481 14.95 21.70 -20.49
CA SER A 481 14.33 22.65 -21.42
C SER A 481 15.38 23.48 -22.19
N SER A 482 16.60 23.59 -21.65
CA SER A 482 17.73 24.31 -22.22
C SER A 482 19.06 23.53 -22.10
N PRO A 483 19.37 22.62 -23.04
CA PRO A 483 20.52 21.70 -22.89
C PRO A 483 21.89 22.30 -23.29
N GLY A 484 21.96 23.57 -23.71
CA GLY A 484 23.15 24.14 -24.33
C GLY A 484 24.31 24.34 -23.34
N THR A 485 24.04 25.01 -22.23
CA THR A 485 25.03 25.31 -21.19
C THR A 485 24.47 25.22 -19.79
N ALA A 486 25.27 24.69 -18.87
CA ALA A 486 24.96 24.61 -17.45
C ALA A 486 25.89 25.48 -16.59
N ILE A 487 25.58 25.55 -15.29
CA ILE A 487 26.46 26.07 -14.25
C ILE A 487 27.20 24.92 -13.54
N GLU A 488 28.50 25.08 -13.29
CA GLU A 488 29.26 24.15 -12.44
C GLU A 488 29.50 24.76 -11.05
N PHE A 489 29.08 24.03 -10.02
CA PHE A 489 29.38 24.34 -8.62
C PHE A 489 30.53 23.47 -8.10
N SER A 490 31.48 24.10 -7.41
CA SER A 490 32.54 23.43 -6.65
C SER A 490 32.58 23.99 -5.21
N ASP A 491 31.43 23.96 -4.52
CA ASP A 491 31.11 24.81 -3.34
C ASP A 491 30.95 26.31 -3.72
N GLY A 492 30.42 26.53 -4.92
CA GLY A 492 30.06 27.85 -5.45
C GLY A 492 28.80 28.42 -4.80
N LEU A 493 28.46 29.67 -5.11
CA LEU A 493 27.30 30.32 -4.49
C LEU A 493 26.72 31.43 -5.36
N LEU A 494 25.44 31.28 -5.70
CA LEU A 494 24.60 32.35 -6.21
C LEU A 494 23.82 32.97 -5.06
N ASN A 495 23.69 34.30 -5.08
CA ASN A 495 22.81 35.05 -4.18
C ASN A 495 21.65 35.63 -4.98
N VAL A 496 20.43 35.35 -4.55
CA VAL A 496 19.18 35.80 -5.20
C VAL A 496 18.49 36.80 -4.27
N PRO A 497 18.86 38.09 -4.32
CA PRO A 497 18.47 39.07 -3.30
C PRO A 497 17.02 39.51 -3.37
N ASP A 498 16.39 39.38 -4.53
CA ASP A 498 15.10 40.02 -4.84
C ASP A 498 13.88 39.09 -4.69
N VAL A 499 14.11 37.83 -4.29
CA VAL A 499 13.03 36.88 -3.95
C VAL A 499 12.52 37.14 -2.53
N ASP A 500 11.23 37.48 -2.41
CA ASP A 500 10.56 37.61 -1.10
C ASP A 500 10.17 36.23 -0.57
N MET A 501 10.69 35.87 0.60
CA MET A 501 10.40 34.60 1.28
C MET A 501 9.59 34.80 2.57
N ALA A 502 9.04 36.00 2.82
CA ALA A 502 8.44 36.34 4.10
C ALA A 502 7.29 35.39 4.48
N GLU A 503 6.36 35.12 3.55
CA GLU A 503 5.19 34.26 3.78
C GLU A 503 5.60 32.78 3.99
N ILE A 504 6.54 32.29 3.17
CA ILE A 504 7.14 30.95 3.31
C ILE A 504 7.78 30.78 4.70
N ILE A 505 8.55 31.77 5.16
CA ILE A 505 9.23 31.73 6.47
C ILE A 505 8.25 31.86 7.64
N SER A 506 7.13 32.57 7.47
CA SER A 506 6.10 32.63 8.52
C SER A 506 5.24 31.38 8.61
N GLY A 507 5.38 30.43 7.66
CA GLY A 507 4.51 29.25 7.56
C GLY A 507 3.13 29.59 7.02
N GLU A 508 2.98 30.73 6.34
CA GLU A 508 1.73 31.16 5.69
C GLU A 508 1.78 30.95 4.17
N GLY A 509 2.94 30.57 3.63
CA GLY A 509 3.17 30.36 2.20
C GLY A 509 3.90 29.04 1.92
N SER A 510 3.77 28.60 0.68
CA SER A 510 4.27 27.33 0.17
C SER A 510 5.44 27.56 -0.79
N TYR A 511 6.17 26.51 -1.15
CA TYR A 511 7.17 26.62 -2.21
C TYR A 511 7.31 25.33 -3.03
N THR A 512 7.82 25.51 -4.25
CA THR A 512 8.41 24.44 -5.05
C THR A 512 9.79 24.90 -5.53
N PHE A 513 10.81 24.08 -5.33
CA PHE A 513 12.11 24.22 -5.98
C PHE A 513 12.28 23.10 -6.99
N SER A 514 12.81 23.39 -8.18
CA SER A 514 13.18 22.41 -9.21
C SER A 514 14.58 22.72 -9.75
N ALA A 515 15.33 21.67 -10.08
CA ALA A 515 16.59 21.77 -10.78
C ALA A 515 16.93 20.45 -11.49
N TRP A 516 17.58 20.56 -12.64
CA TRP A 516 18.35 19.46 -13.22
C TRP A 516 19.76 19.44 -12.60
N LEU A 517 20.24 18.28 -12.18
CA LEU A 517 21.47 18.10 -11.41
C LEU A 517 22.30 16.95 -11.95
N LYS A 518 23.61 17.18 -12.09
CA LYS A 518 24.60 16.14 -12.35
C LYS A 518 25.68 16.17 -11.26
N PRO A 519 25.44 15.48 -10.13
CA PRO A 519 26.33 15.53 -8.98
C PRO A 519 27.69 14.88 -9.28
N SER A 520 28.79 15.52 -8.87
CA SER A 520 30.14 14.96 -8.96
C SER A 520 30.69 14.44 -7.62
N ASP A 521 30.03 14.79 -6.52
CA ASP A 521 30.37 14.31 -5.17
C ASP A 521 29.08 14.17 -4.34
N LEU A 522 28.73 12.93 -4.00
CA LEU A 522 27.58 12.60 -3.14
C LEU A 522 27.94 12.46 -1.66
N SER A 523 29.21 12.64 -1.29
CA SER A 523 29.67 12.43 0.08
C SER A 523 29.27 13.57 1.02
N GLY A 524 28.98 13.24 2.28
CA GLY A 524 28.66 14.25 3.29
C GLY A 524 27.38 15.03 2.98
N ASN A 525 27.44 16.36 3.19
CA ASN A 525 26.34 17.28 2.88
C ASN A 525 26.68 18.11 1.64
N LYS A 526 25.70 18.31 0.77
CA LYS A 526 25.79 19.03 -0.50
C LYS A 526 24.51 19.84 -0.71
N PHE A 527 24.43 21.00 -0.07
CA PHE A 527 23.25 21.86 -0.15
C PHE A 527 23.21 22.60 -1.48
N LEU A 528 22.05 22.56 -2.13
CA LEU A 528 21.76 23.31 -3.33
C LEU A 528 20.97 24.57 -2.99
N PHE A 529 19.79 24.45 -2.38
CA PHE A 529 18.98 25.60 -1.99
C PHE A 529 19.15 25.92 -0.51
N GLY A 530 19.37 27.19 -0.19
CA GLY A 530 19.38 27.64 1.18
C GLY A 530 19.15 29.12 1.38
N GLN A 531 19.41 29.59 2.61
CA GLN A 531 19.22 31.00 2.97
C GLN A 531 20.49 31.60 3.57
N THR A 532 20.66 32.92 3.43
CA THR A 532 21.83 33.63 3.99
C THR A 532 21.89 33.59 5.52
N ASN A 533 20.76 33.40 6.22
CA ASN A 533 20.70 33.27 7.68
C ASN A 533 19.78 32.13 8.15
N GLN A 534 20.25 30.88 8.11
CA GLN A 534 19.53 29.65 8.55
C GLN A 534 18.14 29.47 7.91
N GLY A 535 17.54 28.29 8.04
CA GLY A 535 16.20 27.97 7.54
C GLY A 535 16.20 26.85 6.51
N ILE A 536 15.92 27.15 5.24
CA ILE A 536 15.86 26.17 4.14
C ILE A 536 17.27 25.62 3.85
N HIS A 537 17.38 24.29 3.70
CA HIS A 537 18.61 23.56 3.40
C HIS A 537 18.32 22.32 2.54
N ASN A 538 17.93 22.52 1.27
CA ASN A 538 17.61 21.41 0.36
C ASN A 538 18.84 21.04 -0.49
N GLY A 539 18.97 19.77 -0.87
CA GLY A 539 20.11 19.28 -1.66
C GLY A 539 20.34 17.78 -1.44
N ILE A 540 21.60 17.36 -1.35
CA ILE A 540 21.99 15.95 -1.17
C ILE A 540 22.69 15.77 0.19
N ARG A 541 22.30 14.75 0.96
CA ARG A 541 22.90 14.42 2.26
C ARG A 541 22.99 12.92 2.50
N ASN A 542 23.56 12.56 3.65
CA ASN A 542 23.60 11.19 4.19
C ASN A 542 24.20 10.18 3.21
N GLY A 543 25.17 10.65 2.42
CA GLY A 543 25.89 9.82 1.46
C GLY A 543 25.10 9.50 0.21
N GLY A 544 24.20 10.37 -0.25
CA GLY A 544 23.59 10.27 -1.58
C GLY A 544 22.07 10.30 -1.62
N PHE A 545 21.38 10.79 -0.60
CA PHE A 545 19.91 10.95 -0.66
C PHE A 545 19.57 12.41 -0.95
N LEU A 546 18.57 12.64 -1.80
CA LEU A 546 17.91 13.95 -1.85
C LEU A 546 17.39 14.29 -0.45
N HIS A 547 17.49 15.54 -0.08
CA HIS A 547 17.31 15.98 1.29
C HIS A 547 16.55 17.29 1.32
N GLN A 548 15.54 17.34 2.17
CA GLN A 548 14.78 18.55 2.46
C GLN A 548 14.95 18.89 3.95
N ALA A 549 15.37 20.11 4.26
CA ALA A 549 15.45 20.54 5.66
C ALA A 549 14.98 21.97 5.86
N HIS A 550 14.16 22.11 6.91
CA HIS A 550 13.87 23.38 7.56
C HIS A 550 14.54 23.33 8.92
N TRP A 551 15.65 24.07 9.11
CA TRP A 551 16.60 23.95 10.23
C TRP A 551 16.02 23.29 11.48
N GLY A 552 16.38 22.03 11.75
CA GLY A 552 15.92 21.19 12.86
C GLY A 552 14.66 20.35 12.58
N ALA A 553 14.26 20.23 11.31
CA ALA A 553 13.28 19.31 10.74
C ALA A 553 13.88 18.79 9.42
N ASP A 554 14.69 17.76 9.54
CA ASP A 554 15.55 17.20 8.50
C ASP A 554 14.91 15.89 7.99
N THR A 555 14.69 15.79 6.67
CA THR A 555 14.16 14.57 6.05
C THR A 555 14.94 14.20 4.79
N ASN A 556 15.11 12.90 4.54
CA ASN A 556 15.66 12.38 3.30
C ASN A 556 14.55 11.83 2.42
N GLY A 557 14.80 11.83 1.13
CA GLY A 557 14.16 10.97 0.15
C GLY A 557 14.38 9.48 0.44
N ALA A 558 13.62 8.61 -0.22
CA ALA A 558 13.76 7.16 -0.11
C ALA A 558 14.94 6.62 -0.94
N THR A 559 15.25 7.26 -2.07
CA THR A 559 16.20 6.73 -3.04
C THR A 559 17.64 7.16 -2.78
N ASN A 560 18.57 6.20 -2.85
CA ASN A 560 20.01 6.46 -2.76
C ASN A 560 20.62 6.65 -4.16
N LEU A 561 21.10 7.85 -4.43
CA LEU A 561 21.65 8.27 -5.72
C LEU A 561 22.93 7.53 -6.14
N ASN A 562 23.68 6.88 -5.23
CA ASN A 562 24.86 6.13 -5.66
C ASN A 562 24.48 4.93 -6.53
N GLY A 563 23.39 4.24 -6.21
CA GLY A 563 22.90 3.12 -7.03
C GLY A 563 22.10 3.59 -8.24
N TYR A 564 21.37 4.69 -8.07
CA TYR A 564 20.53 5.29 -9.11
C TYR A 564 21.36 5.79 -10.30
N LEU A 565 22.39 6.60 -10.04
CA LEU A 565 23.26 7.17 -11.08
C LEU A 565 24.19 6.14 -11.73
N GLU A 566 24.34 4.93 -11.16
CA GLU A 566 25.07 3.84 -11.83
C GLU A 566 24.29 3.23 -13.00
N ALA A 567 22.95 3.36 -12.98
CA ALA A 567 22.06 2.83 -13.99
C ALA A 567 21.72 3.84 -15.11
N ASP A 568 21.94 5.13 -14.85
CA ASP A 568 21.69 6.22 -15.79
C ASP A 568 22.91 6.48 -16.70
N GLU A 569 22.67 6.58 -18.01
CA GLU A 569 23.72 6.70 -19.03
C GLU A 569 24.32 8.10 -19.12
N ASP A 570 23.58 9.16 -18.74
CA ASP A 570 24.07 10.54 -18.82
C ASP A 570 24.40 11.16 -17.46
N GLY A 571 23.84 10.63 -16.36
CA GLY A 571 24.12 11.03 -14.99
C GLY A 571 23.44 12.33 -14.56
N TRP A 572 22.43 12.79 -15.29
CA TRP A 572 21.55 13.88 -14.91
C TRP A 572 20.29 13.36 -14.23
N ILE A 573 19.89 14.05 -13.16
CA ILE A 573 18.60 13.83 -12.50
C ILE A 573 17.83 15.14 -12.46
N HIS A 574 16.52 15.06 -12.54
CA HIS A 574 15.63 16.14 -12.15
C HIS A 574 15.26 15.96 -10.67
N ALA A 575 15.47 17.00 -9.86
CA ALA A 575 15.13 16.98 -8.45
C ALA A 575 14.19 18.14 -8.11
N ALA A 576 13.08 17.82 -7.44
CA ALA A 576 12.15 18.84 -6.93
C ALA A 576 11.84 18.68 -5.44
N TRP A 577 11.58 19.80 -4.78
CA TRP A 577 11.23 19.87 -3.36
C TRP A 577 10.01 20.77 -3.18
N THR A 578 8.94 20.24 -2.60
CA THR A 578 7.75 21.03 -2.28
C THR A 578 7.52 21.14 -0.78
N TYR A 579 6.96 22.25 -0.35
CA TYR A 579 6.44 22.43 1.00
C TYR A 579 5.12 23.17 0.93
N ASP A 580 4.08 22.58 1.51
CA ASP A 580 2.78 23.17 1.70
C ASP A 580 2.69 23.80 3.10
N GLY A 581 2.54 25.13 3.14
CA GLY A 581 2.34 25.89 4.38
C GLY A 581 0.96 25.69 5.01
N GLU A 582 -0.06 25.28 4.24
CA GLU A 582 -1.42 25.08 4.75
C GLU A 582 -1.54 23.77 5.54
N THR A 583 -0.93 22.69 5.02
CA THR A 583 -0.99 21.36 5.62
C THR A 583 0.26 21.01 6.44
N ASP A 584 1.30 21.83 6.37
CA ASP A 584 2.63 21.52 6.90
C ASP A 584 3.22 20.24 6.27
N THR A 585 2.95 19.95 5.00
CA THR A 585 3.46 18.77 4.28
C THR A 585 4.70 19.10 3.45
N GLY A 586 5.70 18.23 3.43
CA GLY A 586 6.84 18.33 2.51
C GLY A 586 6.89 17.13 1.57
N LYS A 587 7.28 17.37 0.31
CA LYS A 587 7.54 16.29 -0.66
C LYS A 587 8.90 16.47 -1.36
N ILE A 588 9.47 15.35 -1.79
CA ILE A 588 10.70 15.26 -2.58
C ILE A 588 10.37 14.43 -3.81
N TYR A 589 10.77 14.89 -4.99
CA TYR A 589 10.61 14.19 -6.25
C TYR A 589 11.98 13.95 -6.90
N LEU A 590 12.12 12.77 -7.50
CA LEU A 590 13.29 12.35 -8.27
C LEU A 590 12.79 11.90 -9.66
N ASP A 591 13.28 12.56 -10.71
CA ASP A 591 12.91 12.32 -12.11
C ASP A 591 11.39 12.30 -12.33
N GLY A 592 10.71 13.28 -11.74
CA GLY A 592 9.24 13.44 -11.85
C GLY A 592 8.45 12.59 -10.86
N SER A 593 9.02 11.47 -10.42
CA SER A 593 8.38 10.55 -9.47
C SER A 593 8.48 11.02 -8.02
N LEU A 594 7.43 10.81 -7.23
CA LEU A 594 7.44 11.08 -5.78
C LEU A 594 8.42 10.12 -5.07
N ASP A 595 9.45 10.69 -4.43
CA ASP A 595 10.48 9.93 -3.71
C ASP A 595 10.26 9.95 -2.18
N TRP A 596 9.61 10.99 -1.65
CA TRP A 596 9.21 11.05 -0.26
C TRP A 596 8.10 12.07 -0.03
N GLU A 597 7.18 11.75 0.89
CA GLU A 597 6.18 12.66 1.43
C GLU A 597 6.08 12.51 2.95
N GLY A 598 5.80 13.62 3.64
CA GLY A 598 5.37 13.55 5.03
C GLY A 598 5.33 14.89 5.74
N ASN A 599 5.01 14.83 7.03
CA ASN A 599 4.91 16.01 7.88
C ASN A 599 6.22 16.80 7.90
N LYS A 600 6.08 18.10 7.75
CA LYS A 600 7.10 19.12 7.84
C LYS A 600 6.63 20.18 8.82
N ARG A 601 7.43 21.23 8.94
CA ARG A 601 7.09 22.46 9.65
C ARG A 601 7.55 23.62 8.81
N ALA A 602 7.01 24.80 9.04
CA ALA A 602 7.50 26.03 8.40
C ALA A 602 9.03 26.22 8.47
N PRO A 603 9.66 26.70 7.37
CA PRO A 603 11.01 27.25 7.40
C PRO A 603 11.18 28.31 8.47
N ASN A 604 12.23 28.24 9.29
CA ASN A 604 12.44 29.12 10.45
C ASN A 604 13.68 30.02 10.29
N GLY A 605 13.93 30.46 9.06
CA GLY A 605 15.11 31.19 8.61
C GLY A 605 14.96 32.71 8.45
N SER A 606 15.95 33.32 7.80
CA SER A 606 15.85 34.71 7.32
C SER A 606 16.89 35.02 6.24
N GLY A 607 16.80 36.21 5.66
CA GLY A 607 17.73 36.69 4.64
C GLY A 607 17.29 36.30 3.24
N ASN A 608 18.26 36.26 2.32
CA ASN A 608 18.01 36.03 0.89
C ASN A 608 18.14 34.55 0.57
N LEU A 609 17.50 34.12 -0.52
CA LEU A 609 17.73 32.82 -1.10
C LEU A 609 19.16 32.75 -1.67
N ILE A 610 19.79 31.60 -1.50
CA ILE A 610 21.08 31.26 -2.09
C ILE A 610 20.99 29.90 -2.77
N ILE A 611 21.72 29.77 -3.88
CA ILE A 611 21.81 28.53 -4.66
C ILE A 611 23.27 28.08 -4.72
N GLY A 612 23.50 26.77 -4.59
CA GLY A 612 24.80 26.14 -4.45
C GLY A 612 25.28 25.99 -3.00
N GLY A 613 24.49 26.35 -1.98
CA GLY A 613 24.91 26.18 -0.59
C GLY A 613 23.94 26.68 0.49
N ARG A 614 24.46 26.85 1.71
CA ARG A 614 23.74 27.35 2.89
C ARG A 614 24.45 28.51 3.60
N SER A 615 23.79 29.13 4.58
CA SER A 615 24.32 30.20 5.43
C SER A 615 25.80 30.01 5.81
N GLY A 616 26.67 30.92 5.35
CA GLY A 616 28.12 30.90 5.59
C GLY A 616 28.96 30.22 4.50
N GLY A 617 28.33 29.63 3.48
CA GLY A 617 29.01 29.07 2.30
C GLY A 617 29.88 27.84 2.60
N GLY A 618 29.33 26.84 3.28
CA GLY A 618 30.01 25.57 3.49
C GLY A 618 29.06 24.38 3.32
N ASP A 619 29.62 23.26 2.88
CA ASP A 619 28.90 22.05 2.47
C ASP A 619 27.98 22.27 1.26
N GLY A 620 28.37 23.14 0.32
CA GLY A 620 27.62 23.44 -0.90
C GLY A 620 27.65 22.32 -1.93
N TYR A 621 26.86 22.48 -2.97
CA TYR A 621 26.72 21.50 -4.06
C TYR A 621 28.02 21.38 -4.89
N TYR A 622 28.24 20.19 -5.42
CA TYR A 622 29.39 19.85 -6.28
C TYR A 622 28.89 19.09 -7.51
N GLY A 623 29.07 19.66 -8.70
CA GLY A 623 28.54 19.11 -9.93
C GLY A 623 27.95 20.19 -10.84
N LEU A 624 27.36 19.74 -11.95
CA LEU A 624 26.60 20.62 -12.83
C LEU A 624 25.18 20.75 -12.30
N ALA A 625 24.59 21.92 -12.53
CA ALA A 625 23.17 22.15 -12.36
C ALA A 625 22.66 22.94 -13.56
N ASP A 626 21.40 22.71 -13.89
CA ASP A 626 20.74 23.32 -15.04
C ASP A 626 19.26 23.56 -14.72
N ASP A 627 18.59 24.39 -15.52
CA ASP A 627 17.15 24.61 -15.46
C ASP A 627 16.61 24.85 -14.03
N ILE A 628 17.23 25.76 -13.27
CA ILE A 628 16.86 25.98 -11.87
C ILE A 628 15.67 26.94 -11.78
N ALA A 629 14.58 26.51 -11.13
CA ALA A 629 13.39 27.32 -10.93
C ALA A 629 12.82 27.25 -9.51
N MET A 630 12.04 28.27 -9.14
CA MET A 630 11.32 28.34 -7.86
C MET A 630 9.93 28.94 -8.03
N TRP A 631 8.95 28.39 -7.31
CA TRP A 631 7.59 28.92 -7.15
C TRP A 631 7.29 29.19 -5.67
N ASP A 632 6.38 30.14 -5.40
CA ASP A 632 5.78 30.43 -4.08
C ASP A 632 4.48 29.62 -3.83
N MET A 633 4.36 28.48 -4.51
CA MET A 633 3.25 27.54 -4.38
C MET A 633 3.74 26.10 -4.52
N VAL A 634 2.90 25.15 -4.14
CA VAL A 634 3.11 23.73 -4.47
C VAL A 634 2.68 23.53 -5.93
N LEU A 635 3.59 23.04 -6.77
CA LEU A 635 3.22 22.54 -8.09
C LEU A 635 2.56 21.17 -7.94
N GLU A 636 1.54 20.91 -8.76
CA GLU A 636 0.92 19.60 -8.85
C GLU A 636 1.94 18.56 -9.37
N PRO A 637 1.81 17.28 -9.00
CA PRO A 637 2.76 16.22 -9.41
C PRO A 637 3.00 16.17 -10.92
N GLU A 638 1.97 16.36 -11.74
CA GLU A 638 2.06 16.29 -13.20
C GLU A 638 2.91 17.43 -13.77
N ALA A 639 2.86 18.62 -13.15
CA ALA A 639 3.74 19.71 -13.54
C ALA A 639 5.20 19.41 -13.19
N ILE A 640 5.47 18.70 -12.09
CA ILE A 640 6.82 18.28 -11.71
C ILE A 640 7.33 17.19 -12.65
N GLU A 641 6.46 16.28 -13.08
CA GLU A 641 6.75 15.28 -14.10
C GLU A 641 7.04 15.93 -15.46
N GLU A 642 6.25 16.92 -15.88
CA GLU A 642 6.51 17.65 -17.13
C GLU A 642 7.91 18.29 -17.11
N LEU A 643 8.32 18.92 -16.01
CA LEU A 643 9.66 19.48 -15.84
C LEU A 643 10.77 18.42 -15.94
N ALA A 644 10.51 17.21 -15.44
CA ALA A 644 11.42 16.07 -15.54
C ALA A 644 11.49 15.47 -16.96
N LEU A 645 10.47 15.72 -17.79
CA LEU A 645 10.43 15.34 -19.21
C LEU A 645 10.93 16.46 -20.14
N GLY A 646 11.45 17.56 -19.58
CA GLY A 646 12.00 18.69 -20.33
C GLY A 646 11.02 19.82 -20.61
N GLY A 647 9.89 19.82 -19.92
CA GLY A 647 9.00 20.97 -19.82
C GLY A 647 9.76 22.19 -19.33
N SER A 648 9.51 23.34 -19.95
CA SER A 648 10.14 24.58 -19.51
C SER A 648 9.37 25.16 -18.32
N PRO A 649 10.05 25.60 -17.25
CA PRO A 649 9.43 26.29 -16.12
C PRO A 649 8.59 27.53 -16.47
N ILE A 650 8.79 28.12 -17.65
CA ILE A 650 8.01 29.27 -18.16
C ILE A 650 7.00 28.87 -19.25
N GLY A 651 6.70 27.58 -19.35
CA GLY A 651 5.85 26.95 -20.37
C GLY A 651 6.47 26.99 -21.77
N ALA A 652 5.68 26.74 -22.81
CA ALA A 652 6.10 26.77 -24.23
C ALA A 652 6.62 28.14 -24.75
N ASN A 653 6.95 29.09 -23.87
CA ASN A 653 7.47 30.41 -24.16
C ASN A 653 9.01 30.51 -24.08
N LEU A 654 9.75 29.46 -24.43
CA LEU A 654 11.04 29.74 -25.07
C LEU A 654 10.70 30.46 -26.38
N PRO A 655 11.18 31.70 -26.62
CA PRO A 655 10.81 32.41 -27.83
C PRO A 655 11.29 31.59 -29.02
N PHE A 656 10.35 31.00 -29.76
CA PHE A 656 10.61 30.40 -31.06
C PHE A 656 11.42 31.41 -31.90
N GLN A 657 12.71 31.16 -32.09
CA GLN A 657 13.62 32.12 -32.70
C GLN A 657 14.18 31.55 -33.99
N ILE A 658 13.95 32.28 -35.08
CA ILE A 658 14.74 32.14 -36.30
C ILE A 658 16.10 32.78 -36.02
N THR A 659 17.13 31.96 -35.85
CA THR A 659 18.49 32.36 -35.47
C THR A 659 19.32 32.85 -36.65
N SER A 660 19.01 32.38 -37.87
CA SER A 660 19.69 32.82 -39.09
C SER A 660 18.78 32.80 -40.31
N ILE A 661 18.98 33.78 -41.19
CA ILE A 661 18.41 33.79 -42.55
C ILE A 661 19.52 34.22 -43.51
N THR A 662 19.84 33.38 -44.48
CA THR A 662 20.80 33.73 -45.54
C THR A 662 20.16 33.56 -46.92
N TYR A 663 20.56 34.43 -47.87
CA TYR A 663 20.13 34.36 -49.26
C TYR A 663 21.36 34.42 -50.18
N ASP A 664 21.53 33.38 -50.99
CA ASP A 664 22.62 33.31 -51.97
C ASP A 664 22.18 33.93 -53.30
N LEU A 665 22.83 35.02 -53.69
CA LEU A 665 22.53 35.75 -54.93
C LEU A 665 22.90 35.00 -56.23
N GLN A 666 23.73 33.96 -56.16
CA GLN A 666 24.13 33.14 -57.31
C GLN A 666 23.20 31.95 -57.52
N SER A 667 22.80 31.25 -56.44
CA SER A 667 21.89 30.11 -56.53
C SER A 667 20.41 30.50 -56.43
N GLY A 668 20.09 31.61 -55.77
CA GLY A 668 18.70 32.00 -55.47
C GLY A 668 18.09 31.21 -54.30
N GLU A 669 18.90 30.47 -53.56
CA GLU A 669 18.47 29.70 -52.39
C GLU A 669 18.43 30.55 -51.13
N ILE A 670 17.44 30.27 -50.30
CA ILE A 670 17.30 30.79 -48.95
C ILE A 670 17.63 29.65 -47.99
N GLU A 671 18.45 29.94 -46.98
CA GLU A 671 18.66 29.06 -45.83
C GLU A 671 18.10 29.73 -44.59
N LEU A 672 17.16 29.07 -43.91
CA LEU A 672 16.69 29.45 -42.59
C LEU A 672 17.22 28.47 -41.55
N THR A 673 17.65 29.03 -40.41
CA THR A 673 17.97 28.28 -39.21
C THR A 673 17.10 28.80 -38.08
N TRP A 674 16.50 27.88 -37.33
CA TRP A 674 15.73 28.17 -36.12
C TRP A 674 16.09 27.19 -35.01
N ASP A 675 15.74 27.56 -33.78
CA ASP A 675 15.84 26.67 -32.63
C ASP A 675 14.74 25.61 -32.72
N SER A 676 15.12 24.34 -32.60
CA SER A 676 14.21 23.21 -32.76
C SER A 676 14.40 22.18 -31.65
N LYS A 677 13.43 21.26 -31.52
CA LYS A 677 13.45 20.17 -30.55
C LYS A 677 13.68 18.84 -31.28
N PRO A 678 14.50 17.91 -30.75
CA PRO A 678 14.67 16.58 -31.33
C PRO A 678 13.33 15.85 -31.54
N GLY A 679 13.19 15.10 -32.63
CA GLY A 679 12.01 14.27 -32.90
C GLY A 679 10.74 15.01 -33.35
N ARG A 680 10.74 16.35 -33.39
CA ARG A 680 9.60 17.15 -33.87
C ARG A 680 9.63 17.36 -35.38
N THR A 681 8.48 17.76 -35.93
CA THR A 681 8.36 18.21 -37.32
C THR A 681 7.87 19.66 -37.38
N TYR A 682 8.22 20.37 -38.45
CA TYR A 682 7.95 21.79 -38.58
C TYR A 682 7.28 22.12 -39.92
N LEU A 683 6.29 23.01 -39.86
CA LEU A 683 5.68 23.67 -41.01
C LEU A 683 6.35 25.02 -41.25
N LEU A 684 6.89 25.21 -42.45
CA LEU A 684 7.47 26.47 -42.91
C LEU A 684 6.54 27.13 -43.93
N LEU A 685 6.07 28.33 -43.59
CA LEU A 685 5.22 29.17 -44.42
C LEU A 685 5.96 30.42 -44.89
N TYR A 686 5.51 31.00 -46.00
CA TYR A 686 5.97 32.31 -46.45
C TYR A 686 4.83 33.28 -46.77
N ASN A 687 5.16 34.57 -46.78
CA ASN A 687 4.24 35.64 -47.13
C ASN A 687 4.99 36.84 -47.75
N THR A 688 4.31 37.68 -48.54
CA THR A 688 4.88 38.90 -49.16
C THR A 688 4.32 40.22 -48.60
N SER A 689 3.34 40.16 -47.71
CA SER A 689 2.55 41.32 -47.24
C SER A 689 2.12 41.28 -45.76
N PHE A 690 2.50 40.24 -45.00
CA PHE A 690 2.04 39.94 -43.63
C PHE A 690 0.53 39.66 -43.47
N GLU A 691 -0.22 39.56 -44.56
CA GLU A 691 -1.65 39.25 -44.56
C GLU A 691 -1.89 37.84 -45.14
N ASN A 692 -2.67 37.00 -44.46
CA ASN A 692 -3.05 35.62 -44.84
C ASN A 692 -1.87 34.63 -45.09
N TRP A 693 -1.58 33.76 -44.12
CA TRP A 693 -0.49 32.78 -44.17
C TRP A 693 -0.94 31.43 -44.75
N ASP A 694 -1.35 31.42 -46.01
CA ASP A 694 -1.91 30.21 -46.65
C ASP A 694 -0.91 29.52 -47.61
N ALA A 695 0.31 30.04 -47.72
CA ALA A 695 1.33 29.56 -48.66
C ALA A 695 2.46 28.82 -47.93
N ASP A 696 2.55 27.52 -48.21
CA ASP A 696 3.51 26.58 -47.65
C ASP A 696 4.80 26.49 -48.48
N ILE A 697 5.91 26.27 -47.78
CA ILE A 697 7.19 25.86 -48.37
C ILE A 697 7.34 24.35 -48.20
N ASP A 698 7.16 23.87 -46.97
CA ASP A 698 7.23 22.47 -46.58
C ASP A 698 6.48 22.29 -45.25
N ASP A 699 5.70 21.22 -45.12
CA ASP A 699 4.87 20.89 -43.97
C ASP A 699 5.40 19.68 -43.17
N GLY A 700 6.55 19.12 -43.55
CA GLY A 700 7.13 17.92 -42.94
C GLY A 700 8.62 18.03 -42.65
N ILE A 701 9.10 19.22 -42.25
CA ILE A 701 10.52 19.41 -41.98
C ILE A 701 10.88 18.69 -40.69
N GLU A 702 11.57 17.56 -40.80
CA GLU A 702 12.12 16.83 -39.65
C GLU A 702 13.17 17.66 -38.92
N SER A 703 13.11 17.64 -37.58
CA SER A 703 14.05 18.33 -36.74
C SER A 703 15.50 17.90 -36.97
N GLY A 704 16.41 18.87 -37.02
CA GLY A 704 17.86 18.65 -36.98
C GLY A 704 18.43 18.39 -35.58
N GLY A 705 17.58 18.31 -34.55
CA GLY A 705 17.98 18.30 -33.13
C GLY A 705 17.66 19.65 -32.49
N GLU A 706 18.64 20.22 -31.78
CA GLU A 706 18.54 21.54 -31.11
C GLU A 706 18.40 22.72 -32.10
N SER A 707 18.82 22.51 -33.35
CA SER A 707 18.65 23.50 -34.41
C SER A 707 18.34 22.82 -35.73
N THR A 708 17.34 23.38 -36.42
CA THR A 708 16.94 22.92 -37.75
C THR A 708 17.38 23.96 -38.76
N THR A 709 18.17 23.53 -39.72
CA THR A 709 18.56 24.34 -40.86
C THR A 709 17.94 23.77 -42.12
N TYR A 710 17.10 24.58 -42.77
CA TYR A 710 16.38 24.18 -43.97
C TYR A 710 16.69 25.11 -45.13
N ARG A 711 16.98 24.51 -46.29
CA ARG A 711 17.36 25.20 -47.53
C ARG A 711 16.28 25.00 -48.59
N PHE A 712 15.82 26.09 -49.20
CA PHE A 712 14.79 26.07 -50.23
C PHE A 712 15.00 27.18 -51.27
N GLU A 713 14.43 27.01 -52.47
CA GLU A 713 14.47 28.04 -53.49
C GLU A 713 13.54 29.21 -53.13
N ASN A 714 13.95 30.45 -53.44
CA ASN A 714 13.08 31.61 -53.25
C ASN A 714 11.75 31.44 -54.05
N PRO A 715 10.59 31.33 -53.37
CA PRO A 715 9.32 30.97 -54.01
C PRO A 715 8.80 32.06 -54.97
N GLU A 716 9.19 33.32 -54.78
CA GLU A 716 8.78 34.46 -55.60
C GLU A 716 9.86 34.90 -56.61
N GLY A 717 11.02 34.24 -56.58
CA GLY A 717 12.18 34.59 -57.39
C GLY A 717 12.89 35.89 -56.97
N PRO A 718 14.00 36.24 -57.65
CA PRO A 718 14.95 37.26 -57.18
C PRO A 718 14.45 38.71 -57.25
N GLU A 719 13.29 38.96 -57.87
CA GLU A 719 12.70 40.30 -58.02
C GLU A 719 11.73 40.66 -56.85
N ALA A 720 11.48 39.71 -55.94
CA ALA A 720 10.64 39.92 -54.77
C ALA A 720 11.20 41.03 -53.85
N LYS A 721 10.34 41.97 -53.43
CA LYS A 721 10.77 43.14 -52.64
C LYS A 721 10.81 42.87 -51.13
N ALA A 722 10.05 41.89 -50.67
CA ALA A 722 10.00 41.45 -49.28
C ALA A 722 9.44 40.03 -49.23
N LEU A 723 10.03 39.20 -48.38
CA LEU A 723 9.54 37.88 -48.01
C LEU A 723 9.55 37.81 -46.49
N PHE A 724 8.51 37.22 -45.95
CA PHE A 724 8.33 36.96 -44.52
C PHE A 724 8.16 35.47 -44.36
N PHE A 725 8.75 34.91 -43.31
CA PHE A 725 8.70 33.50 -43.00
C PHE A 725 8.03 33.31 -41.64
N LYS A 726 7.28 32.22 -41.52
CA LYS A 726 6.72 31.75 -40.26
C LYS A 726 6.99 30.26 -40.20
N VAL A 727 7.61 29.84 -39.11
CA VAL A 727 7.80 28.43 -38.81
C VAL A 727 6.87 28.09 -37.65
N ILE A 728 6.25 26.92 -37.73
CA ILE A 728 5.29 26.41 -36.77
C ILE A 728 5.73 24.98 -36.44
N GLU A 729 5.86 24.66 -35.16
CA GLU A 729 6.01 23.26 -34.72
C GLU A 729 4.66 22.56 -34.96
N ASN A 730 4.69 21.43 -35.67
CA ASN A 730 3.50 20.64 -36.00
C ASN A 730 3.07 19.74 -34.85
#